data_AF-A0A7C1MH58-F1
#
_entry.id   AF-A0A7C1MH58-F1
#
_cell.length_a   1.000
_cell.length_b   1.000
_cell.length_c   1.000
_cell.angle_alpha   90.00
_cell.angle_beta   90.00
_cell.angle_gamma   90.00
#
_symmetry.space_group_name_H-M   'P 1'
#
loop_
_entity.id
_entity.type
_entity.pdbx_description
1 polymer ?
#
loop_
_entity_poly.entity_id
_entity_poly.type
_entity_poly.pdbx_seq_one_letter_code
_entity_poly.pdbx_strand_id
1 'polypeptide(L)'
;MKKKNISVVLIMMIAFSILSISQYPAFSETQRDYDNSGLPISLAAPQYESIYEDSPFAIHGVRFYNQDADEGELIQGLGARMARIEPIGSLVWDAIEIEIGVYDWVKSDFVMSEGLKAGVKIFGTVVPANKLYGAVEGEPIGLPDDMGAYLLFLKKAVERYDGDGIDDAPGSPRIDVIQIYNEIDGKHSWNDTPENYALLLQKSYVAIKEADPTMKVAIAGVASPRGYYDFYRLIFEELAKISPNQKCFDIFDLHWHGVTEGDNDYAVKHYSYGDYYLRDVISDIKADLSILNYSDVNLVITEMSDYSDSPASGNNLTFPYHTEVYHASSVIKRFVYSLASDVDKIFWAQIIEHHNFGEEVNGYFDNVALINNPKNTDGYSHKKLAYYTYKKMVEILEGSDWDNIEIIQESDNVYIYKFIKDDKPVWVAWNDNEYSQTVSLSDLGITSAKVTETIPNFNDGLEIVNSGADYNDPDFFNSYTASNDITLGDVPVFIEEWGGTSGYEDSPFGFHTAVPYEDANYIGAEWTRGGSAPYIFWSHVDPNKTGDQNQFQWQGETAKGYFNYDNLNFAKDAGLNQMHNIDVQPAQVSGYRKADSWLPVDEEAYINFVKAAIKRYPFIRYWQIGNEPVARKSDYGRFLSITYDAIKDADEELRQIDPDLAESKVFIGGVAGLHSPRSISEYKETFNVSYLPLLEDVAEQGVRCFDIFDFHWYGDAVDYYKMTRDIYEYISEKIDELGIPSPEEYWITEMGTYSGDPKAISRGGNTGIDWGYQSEKQQAQDLVKRYIYPLSSGIKKVFMAWGLKEGFHYDEGYFDFTGLIYDGVFDPVYIEDGDKKLGYYTYKKMTEILEGSDWDNIETVQEEGDVYIYKLLKDGKPIYVAWNDSGIEKNITISDINTNAVKITEAVPHYALGIDVVNYDDAFSIGTNSVSNGQVDITLGDVPIFIEALSPEDDTTGPTTPVVTDEGATTSSTAQLYGQWQSEDPESGITEYQYRITKDSSQGAIIRDWTSTGEYNYVTAAVNLEQGTTYYFSVKAINGAGLESIGYSDGITVNYNFFVSITSPENDSYVSGRVKVEAEAYAGDIGIDEVEFFVDGGSIGTDSSDPYYRNFYTSDFALDSTHTIKIIAYDEEGNTATDSVSVTVDNEDPEISGMEATLRENSSCEISWTTDEPVTSRLTYGEASSMDNALEDDALKTEHSFTIDGLTQGTKYYYKAYATDRAG
;
A
#
# COMPACT_ATOMS: atom_id res chain seq x y z
N MET A 1 55.04 -22.39 -2.26
CA MET A 1 53.86 -23.07 -2.84
C MET A 1 52.93 -23.46 -1.72
N LYS A 2 52.05 -22.53 -1.32
CA LYS A 2 50.93 -22.67 -0.38
C LYS A 2 50.26 -21.29 -0.34
N LYS A 3 49.00 -21.21 -0.76
CA LYS A 3 47.98 -20.15 -0.61
C LYS A 3 47.02 -20.26 -1.79
N LYS A 4 45.91 -20.97 -1.60
CA LYS A 4 44.67 -20.81 -2.36
C LYS A 4 43.60 -20.56 -1.29
N ASN A 5 43.22 -19.30 -1.16
CA ASN A 5 42.11 -18.84 -0.34
C ASN A 5 40.82 -18.96 -1.16
N ILE A 6 39.69 -18.86 -0.47
CA ILE A 6 38.31 -19.19 -0.83
C ILE A 6 37.72 -18.41 -2.02
N SER A 7 38.40 -17.37 -2.47
CA SER A 7 38.04 -16.55 -3.61
C SER A 7 38.32 -17.23 -4.96
N VAL A 8 37.86 -18.46 -5.21
CA VAL A 8 38.19 -19.21 -6.45
C VAL A 8 36.97 -19.59 -7.28
N VAL A 9 35.75 -19.54 -6.74
CA VAL A 9 34.59 -20.20 -7.40
C VAL A 9 33.59 -19.21 -8.02
N LEU A 10 33.43 -17.99 -7.48
CA LEU A 10 32.64 -16.93 -8.14
C LEU A 10 33.26 -16.47 -9.48
N ILE A 11 34.59 -16.57 -9.58
CA ILE A 11 35.39 -16.25 -10.78
C ILE A 11 35.04 -17.13 -11.99
N MET A 12 34.54 -18.36 -11.77
CA MET A 12 34.12 -19.19 -12.89
C MET A 12 32.88 -18.61 -13.57
N MET A 13 32.02 -17.81 -12.91
CA MET A 13 30.84 -17.25 -13.60
C MET A 13 31.18 -16.21 -14.65
N ILE A 14 32.21 -15.37 -14.47
CA ILE A 14 32.59 -14.35 -15.46
C ILE A 14 33.42 -14.98 -16.59
N ALA A 15 34.21 -16.02 -16.28
CA ALA A 15 35.02 -16.73 -17.27
C ALA A 15 34.25 -17.82 -18.07
N PHE A 16 33.20 -18.45 -17.51
CA PHE A 16 32.41 -19.50 -18.17
C PHE A 16 31.03 -19.08 -18.68
N SER A 17 30.52 -17.90 -18.34
CA SER A 17 29.33 -17.34 -19.02
C SER A 17 29.54 -17.18 -20.53
N ILE A 18 30.80 -17.15 -20.96
CA ILE A 18 31.18 -17.10 -22.37
C ILE A 18 31.31 -18.53 -22.99
N LEU A 19 31.46 -19.59 -22.18
CA LEU A 19 31.62 -20.99 -22.63
C LEU A 19 30.31 -21.76 -22.91
N SER A 20 29.12 -21.24 -22.57
CA SER A 20 27.85 -22.01 -22.68
C SER A 20 26.70 -21.33 -23.43
N ILE A 21 26.97 -20.29 -24.24
CA ILE A 21 25.94 -19.66 -25.11
C ILE A 21 25.29 -20.69 -26.08
N SER A 22 25.92 -21.86 -26.31
CA SER A 22 25.41 -22.91 -27.21
C SER A 22 24.49 -23.97 -26.58
N GLN A 23 24.23 -23.96 -25.26
CA GLN A 23 23.44 -25.02 -24.60
C GLN A 23 22.06 -24.59 -24.05
N TYR A 24 21.73 -23.30 -24.06
CA TYR A 24 20.39 -22.86 -23.69
C TYR A 24 19.43 -23.08 -24.87
N PRO A 25 18.25 -23.70 -24.66
CA PRO A 25 17.28 -23.87 -25.73
C PRO A 25 16.92 -22.49 -26.29
N ALA A 26 16.82 -22.39 -27.62
CA ALA A 26 16.24 -21.22 -28.26
C ALA A 26 14.89 -20.95 -27.60
N PHE A 27 14.68 -19.72 -27.11
CA PHE A 27 13.36 -19.26 -26.66
C PHE A 27 12.36 -19.58 -27.77
N SER A 28 11.49 -20.56 -27.54
CA SER A 28 10.42 -20.87 -28.49
C SER A 28 9.47 -19.69 -28.51
N GLU A 29 9.08 -19.25 -29.71
CA GLU A 29 8.12 -18.15 -29.97
C GLU A 29 6.72 -18.31 -29.31
N THR A 30 6.53 -19.30 -28.44
CA THR A 30 5.24 -19.74 -27.90
C THR A 30 4.90 -19.22 -26.49
N GLN A 31 5.70 -18.37 -25.85
CA GLN A 31 5.33 -17.64 -24.63
C GLN A 31 5.21 -16.14 -24.90
N ARG A 32 4.33 -15.81 -25.84
CA ARG A 32 4.05 -14.46 -26.33
C ARG A 32 2.56 -14.21 -26.16
N ASP A 33 2.14 -13.77 -24.98
CA ASP A 33 0.77 -13.26 -24.78
C ASP A 33 0.67 -11.86 -25.41
N TYR A 34 0.47 -11.83 -26.72
CA TYR A 34 -0.04 -10.66 -27.44
C TYR A 34 -1.55 -10.82 -27.56
N ASP A 35 -2.30 -9.72 -27.45
CA ASP A 35 -3.65 -9.71 -27.98
C ASP A 35 -3.62 -9.82 -29.53
N ASN A 36 -4.77 -10.07 -30.15
CA ASN A 36 -4.90 -10.26 -31.59
C ASN A 36 -4.56 -9.01 -32.45
N SER A 37 -4.03 -7.94 -31.87
CA SER A 37 -3.57 -6.73 -32.57
C SER A 37 -2.05 -6.57 -32.61
N GLY A 38 -1.28 -7.40 -31.91
CA GLY A 38 0.18 -7.31 -31.90
C GLY A 38 0.75 -6.14 -31.09
N LEU A 39 -0.04 -5.59 -30.16
CA LEU A 39 0.42 -4.67 -29.12
C LEU A 39 0.64 -5.45 -27.80
N PRO A 40 1.62 -5.07 -26.97
CA PRO A 40 1.75 -5.62 -25.62
C PRO A 40 0.50 -5.30 -24.81
N ILE A 41 0.04 -6.24 -23.99
CA ILE A 41 -0.96 -5.97 -22.96
C ILE A 41 -0.37 -4.91 -22.03
N SER A 42 -1.06 -3.78 -21.89
CA SER A 42 -0.77 -2.80 -20.83
C SER A 42 -0.97 -3.51 -19.49
N LEU A 43 0.13 -3.92 -18.86
CA LEU A 43 0.17 -4.27 -17.46
C LEU A 43 0.52 -2.98 -16.74
N ALA A 44 -0.46 -2.37 -16.06
CA ALA A 44 -0.18 -1.29 -15.13
C ALA A 44 0.83 -1.82 -14.10
N ALA A 45 1.95 -1.13 -13.95
CA ALA A 45 2.86 -1.38 -12.84
C ALA A 45 2.09 -1.15 -11.52
N PRO A 46 2.21 -2.04 -10.52
CA PRO A 46 1.76 -1.70 -9.18
C PRO A 46 2.46 -0.41 -8.73
N GLN A 47 1.70 0.58 -8.27
CA GLN A 47 2.30 1.76 -7.65
C GLN A 47 2.94 1.33 -6.33
N TYR A 48 4.26 1.44 -6.24
CA TYR A 48 5.01 1.23 -5.01
C TYR A 48 4.64 2.35 -4.02
N GLU A 49 4.15 1.98 -2.84
CA GLU A 49 3.96 2.92 -1.74
C GLU A 49 5.33 3.49 -1.29
N SER A 50 5.33 4.73 -0.79
CA SER A 50 6.54 5.44 -0.34
C SER A 50 7.18 4.86 0.93
N ILE A 51 6.48 3.98 1.65
CA ILE A 51 6.96 3.32 2.88
C ILE A 51 8.01 2.22 2.63
N TYR A 52 8.30 1.88 1.37
CA TYR A 52 9.10 0.70 1.01
C TYR A 52 10.59 0.96 0.67
N GLU A 53 11.10 2.19 0.79
CA GLU A 53 12.54 2.45 0.57
C GLU A 53 13.44 1.82 1.66
N ASP A 54 12.91 1.66 2.86
CA ASP A 54 13.72 1.38 4.06
C ASP A 54 13.80 -0.11 4.43
N SER A 55 13.05 -1.00 3.77
CA SER A 55 13.06 -2.44 4.11
C SER A 55 14.46 -3.06 3.99
N PRO A 56 15.03 -3.66 5.06
CA PRO A 56 16.38 -4.21 5.03
C PRO A 56 16.47 -5.58 4.34
N PHE A 57 15.34 -6.19 3.99
CA PHE A 57 15.24 -7.59 3.55
C PHE A 57 15.30 -7.74 2.03
N ALA A 58 16.40 -8.34 1.54
CA ALA A 58 16.62 -8.55 0.12
C ALA A 58 17.19 -9.94 -0.20
N ILE A 59 17.11 -10.33 -1.47
CA ILE A 59 17.58 -11.64 -1.97
C ILE A 59 18.64 -11.44 -3.06
N HIS A 60 19.75 -12.17 -2.94
CA HIS A 60 20.82 -12.24 -3.93
C HIS A 60 20.67 -13.46 -4.86
N GLY A 61 21.13 -13.32 -6.10
CA GLY A 61 21.26 -14.43 -7.05
C GLY A 61 19.96 -14.73 -7.81
N VAL A 62 19.09 -13.73 -7.95
CA VAL A 62 17.78 -13.88 -8.60
C VAL A 62 17.94 -13.89 -10.12
N ARG A 63 17.26 -14.82 -10.79
CA ARG A 63 17.30 -15.03 -12.24
C ARG A 63 15.98 -14.68 -12.93
N PHE A 64 14.84 -14.97 -12.30
CA PHE A 64 13.47 -14.92 -12.87
C PHE A 64 13.17 -15.85 -14.04
N TYR A 65 14.16 -16.55 -14.63
CA TYR A 65 13.96 -17.58 -15.66
C TYR A 65 14.29 -18.99 -15.17
N ASN A 66 14.24 -19.22 -13.85
CA ASN A 66 14.49 -20.54 -13.28
C ASN A 66 13.40 -21.52 -13.75
N GLN A 67 13.81 -22.68 -14.27
CA GLN A 67 12.87 -23.66 -14.83
C GLN A 67 12.20 -24.51 -13.75
N ASP A 68 12.76 -24.52 -12.55
CA ASP A 68 12.35 -25.41 -11.46
C ASP A 68 11.35 -24.72 -10.49
N ALA A 69 11.26 -23.39 -10.48
CA ALA A 69 10.30 -22.61 -9.70
C ALA A 69 10.18 -21.15 -10.17
N ASP A 70 9.05 -20.50 -9.87
CA ASP A 70 8.86 -19.06 -10.07
C ASP A 70 9.54 -18.27 -8.94
N GLU A 71 10.71 -17.70 -9.24
CA GLU A 71 11.47 -16.93 -8.25
C GLU A 71 10.75 -15.62 -7.85
N GLY A 72 9.92 -15.04 -8.72
CA GLY A 72 9.15 -13.83 -8.40
C GLY A 72 8.11 -14.11 -7.31
N GLU A 73 7.30 -15.16 -7.49
CA GLU A 73 6.31 -15.61 -6.49
C GLU A 73 6.98 -15.97 -5.16
N LEU A 74 8.14 -16.63 -5.21
CA LEU A 74 8.86 -17.05 -4.01
C LEU A 74 9.42 -15.85 -3.21
N ILE A 75 9.93 -14.82 -3.88
CA ILE A 75 10.43 -13.59 -3.24
C ILE A 75 9.27 -12.80 -2.64
N GLN A 76 8.16 -12.67 -3.36
CA GLN A 76 6.94 -12.05 -2.84
C GLN A 76 6.45 -12.78 -1.58
N GLY A 77 6.39 -14.11 -1.62
CA GLY A 77 5.96 -14.94 -0.50
C GLY A 77 6.88 -14.87 0.73
N LEU A 78 8.15 -14.48 0.57
CA LEU A 78 9.08 -14.20 1.67
C LEU A 78 8.85 -12.80 2.28
N GLY A 79 8.18 -11.91 1.55
CA GLY A 79 8.06 -10.50 1.93
C GLY A 79 9.32 -9.67 1.62
N ALA A 80 10.32 -10.21 0.91
CA ALA A 80 11.48 -9.43 0.51
C ALA A 80 11.12 -8.40 -0.57
N ARG A 81 11.70 -7.20 -0.51
CA ARG A 81 11.30 -6.06 -1.35
C ARG A 81 12.32 -5.69 -2.43
N MET A 82 13.49 -6.32 -2.41
CA MET A 82 14.57 -6.06 -3.36
C MET A 82 15.29 -7.34 -3.79
N ALA A 83 15.66 -7.39 -5.06
CA ALA A 83 16.37 -8.50 -5.67
C ALA A 83 17.68 -8.04 -6.33
N ARG A 84 18.80 -8.69 -5.99
CA ARG A 84 20.07 -8.54 -6.71
C ARG A 84 20.18 -9.61 -7.80
N ILE A 85 20.27 -9.13 -9.02
CA ILE A 85 20.19 -9.96 -10.24
C ILE A 85 21.52 -10.67 -10.50
N GLU A 86 21.44 -11.96 -10.83
CA GLU A 86 22.62 -12.73 -11.25
C GLU A 86 23.24 -12.11 -12.53
N PRO A 87 24.58 -12.01 -12.66
CA PRO A 87 25.23 -11.28 -13.74
C PRO A 87 24.73 -11.61 -15.15
N ILE A 88 24.46 -12.89 -15.47
CA ILE A 88 24.04 -13.34 -16.81
C ILE A 88 22.66 -12.78 -17.23
N GLY A 89 21.83 -12.34 -16.26
CA GLY A 89 20.55 -11.64 -16.48
C GLY A 89 20.61 -10.13 -16.28
N SER A 90 21.76 -9.59 -15.86
CA SER A 90 21.97 -8.19 -15.53
C SER A 90 22.56 -7.41 -16.73
N LEU A 91 23.49 -6.47 -16.50
CA LEU A 91 24.09 -5.57 -17.49
C LEU A 91 25.50 -6.01 -17.89
N VAL A 92 25.62 -7.13 -18.63
CA VAL A 92 26.91 -7.65 -19.11
C VAL A 92 27.24 -7.07 -20.48
N TRP A 93 28.23 -6.18 -20.56
CA TRP A 93 28.53 -5.44 -21.78
C TRP A 93 28.85 -6.35 -22.99
N ASP A 94 29.64 -7.41 -22.81
CA ASP A 94 29.95 -8.39 -23.88
C ASP A 94 28.72 -9.17 -24.38
N ALA A 95 27.74 -9.41 -23.51
CA ALA A 95 26.55 -10.20 -23.84
C ALA A 95 25.49 -9.36 -24.54
N ILE A 96 25.44 -8.07 -24.23
CA ILE A 96 24.46 -7.13 -24.78
C ILE A 96 24.98 -6.51 -26.07
N GLU A 97 26.20 -5.97 -26.10
CA GLU A 97 26.76 -5.41 -27.33
C GLU A 97 27.50 -6.49 -28.13
N ILE A 98 26.74 -7.16 -29.01
CA ILE A 98 27.20 -8.33 -29.79
C ILE A 98 27.92 -7.95 -31.09
N GLU A 99 27.66 -6.75 -31.62
CA GLU A 99 28.43 -6.09 -32.67
C GLU A 99 28.60 -4.60 -32.30
N ILE A 100 29.64 -3.93 -32.80
CA ILE A 100 29.92 -2.53 -32.42
C ILE A 100 28.69 -1.65 -32.72
N GLY A 101 28.08 -1.08 -31.68
CA GLY A 101 26.86 -0.26 -31.76
C GLY A 101 25.55 -1.02 -31.95
N VAL A 102 25.55 -2.36 -31.93
CA VAL A 102 24.36 -3.22 -32.02
C VAL A 102 24.16 -3.94 -30.70
N TYR A 103 23.01 -3.67 -30.06
CA TYR A 103 22.69 -4.15 -28.72
C TYR A 103 21.55 -5.20 -28.77
N ASP A 104 21.75 -6.34 -28.13
CA ASP A 104 20.76 -7.39 -27.89
C ASP A 104 20.36 -7.39 -26.41
N TRP A 105 19.21 -6.78 -26.13
CA TRP A 105 18.69 -6.61 -24.78
C TRP A 105 17.77 -7.73 -24.31
N VAL A 106 17.49 -8.73 -25.15
CA VAL A 106 16.36 -9.67 -24.94
C VAL A 106 16.37 -10.33 -23.56
N LYS A 107 17.55 -10.72 -23.06
CA LYS A 107 17.67 -11.36 -21.74
C LYS A 107 17.48 -10.37 -20.60
N SER A 108 18.15 -9.22 -20.67
CA SER A 108 18.06 -8.19 -19.63
C SER A 108 16.63 -7.65 -19.56
N ASP A 109 15.99 -7.38 -20.70
CA ASP A 109 14.59 -6.96 -20.77
C ASP A 109 13.66 -7.95 -20.05
N PHE A 110 13.80 -9.24 -20.36
CA PHE A 110 12.99 -10.27 -19.71
C PHE A 110 13.17 -10.23 -18.18
N VAL A 111 14.40 -10.23 -17.70
CA VAL A 111 14.72 -10.28 -16.27
C VAL A 111 14.20 -9.03 -15.54
N MET A 112 14.40 -7.83 -16.11
CA MET A 112 13.91 -6.59 -15.50
C MET A 112 12.37 -6.52 -15.53
N SER A 113 11.72 -6.97 -16.61
CA SER A 113 10.26 -7.05 -16.68
C SER A 113 9.66 -8.05 -15.70
N GLU A 114 10.28 -9.21 -15.49
CA GLU A 114 9.80 -10.16 -14.46
C GLU A 114 10.02 -9.61 -13.04
N GLY A 115 11.11 -8.89 -12.80
CA GLY A 115 11.31 -8.15 -11.55
C GLY A 115 10.22 -7.11 -11.27
N LEU A 116 9.84 -6.34 -12.30
CA LEU A 116 8.72 -5.40 -12.23
C LEU A 116 7.39 -6.12 -11.91
N LYS A 117 7.09 -7.23 -12.59
CA LYS A 117 5.88 -8.05 -12.31
C LYS A 117 5.88 -8.62 -10.90
N ALA A 118 7.05 -9.02 -10.41
CA ALA A 118 7.24 -9.51 -9.06
C ALA A 118 7.13 -8.39 -8.01
N GLY A 119 7.03 -7.11 -8.40
CA GLY A 119 6.89 -6.01 -7.43
C GLY A 119 8.11 -5.87 -6.53
N VAL A 120 9.31 -6.16 -7.04
CA VAL A 120 10.58 -5.97 -6.30
C VAL A 120 11.46 -4.92 -6.94
N LYS A 121 12.15 -4.14 -6.10
CA LYS A 121 13.22 -3.23 -6.54
C LYS A 121 14.41 -4.03 -7.09
N ILE A 122 15.08 -3.48 -8.09
CA ILE A 122 16.13 -4.18 -8.84
C ILE A 122 17.51 -3.61 -8.52
N PHE A 123 18.39 -4.49 -8.05
CA PHE A 123 19.82 -4.23 -7.88
C PHE A 123 20.60 -4.94 -9.00
N GLY A 124 20.97 -4.20 -10.04
CA GLY A 124 21.68 -4.71 -11.21
C GLY A 124 23.20 -4.53 -11.10
N THR A 125 23.98 -5.54 -11.51
CA THR A 125 25.45 -5.44 -11.64
C THR A 125 25.87 -5.24 -13.10
N VAL A 126 26.75 -4.28 -13.35
CA VAL A 126 27.37 -4.02 -14.66
C VAL A 126 28.72 -4.73 -14.75
N VAL A 127 28.95 -5.46 -15.85
CA VAL A 127 30.25 -6.06 -16.17
C VAL A 127 30.94 -5.24 -17.27
N PRO A 128 32.04 -4.52 -16.96
CA PRO A 128 32.67 -3.54 -17.84
C PRO A 128 33.70 -4.17 -18.79
N ALA A 129 33.35 -5.27 -19.45
CA ALA A 129 34.24 -5.95 -20.39
C ALA A 129 33.48 -6.37 -21.66
N ASN A 130 34.12 -6.16 -22.82
CA ASN A 130 33.58 -6.57 -24.11
C ASN A 130 34.72 -6.91 -25.10
N LYS A 131 34.65 -8.08 -25.74
CA LYS A 131 35.68 -8.62 -26.64
C LYS A 131 35.82 -7.85 -27.94
N LEU A 132 34.79 -7.13 -28.37
CA LEU A 132 34.83 -6.24 -29.54
C LEU A 132 35.83 -5.09 -29.35
N TYR A 133 36.08 -4.72 -28.09
CA TYR A 133 36.95 -3.63 -27.70
C TYR A 133 38.28 -4.10 -27.10
N GLY A 134 38.60 -5.40 -27.15
CA GLY A 134 39.91 -5.93 -26.76
C GLY A 134 39.93 -6.79 -25.49
N ALA A 135 38.80 -6.90 -24.76
CA ALA A 135 38.73 -7.78 -23.59
C ALA A 135 38.94 -9.25 -24.00
N VAL A 136 39.67 -10.01 -23.17
CA VAL A 136 39.93 -11.42 -23.41
C VAL A 136 38.98 -12.27 -22.57
N GLU A 137 38.18 -13.08 -23.25
CA GLU A 137 37.30 -14.08 -22.63
C GLU A 137 38.08 -14.97 -21.64
N GLY A 138 37.57 -15.06 -20.41
CA GLY A 138 38.15 -15.92 -19.36
C GLY A 138 39.33 -15.33 -18.58
N GLU A 139 39.80 -14.14 -18.92
CA GLU A 139 40.83 -13.42 -18.16
C GLU A 139 40.20 -12.40 -17.19
N PRO A 140 40.85 -12.07 -16.07
CA PRO A 140 40.32 -11.08 -15.15
C PRO A 140 40.21 -9.69 -15.82
N ILE A 141 39.16 -8.96 -15.46
CA ILE A 141 38.79 -7.69 -16.10
C ILE A 141 39.68 -6.56 -15.55
N GLY A 142 40.02 -5.60 -16.39
CA GLY A 142 40.70 -4.36 -16.01
C GLY A 142 39.91 -3.14 -16.49
N LEU A 143 40.54 -1.97 -16.50
CA LEU A 143 39.92 -0.79 -17.10
C LEU A 143 39.54 -1.06 -18.57
N PRO A 144 38.33 -0.71 -19.03
CA PRO A 144 37.95 -0.83 -20.43
C PRO A 144 38.97 -0.17 -21.38
N ASP A 145 39.43 -0.93 -22.38
CA ASP A 145 40.36 -0.42 -23.41
C ASP A 145 39.75 0.77 -24.20
N ASP A 146 38.43 0.72 -24.44
CA ASP A 146 37.64 1.85 -24.95
C ASP A 146 36.63 2.34 -23.91
N MET A 147 37.08 3.28 -23.08
CA MET A 147 36.21 3.93 -22.09
C MET A 147 35.05 4.70 -22.73
N GLY A 148 35.18 5.21 -23.96
CA GLY A 148 34.10 5.96 -24.60
C GLY A 148 32.94 5.05 -24.98
N ALA A 149 33.25 3.89 -25.56
CA ALA A 149 32.26 2.88 -25.91
C ALA A 149 31.56 2.30 -24.66
N TYR A 150 32.32 2.00 -23.61
CA TYR A 150 31.75 1.52 -22.34
C TYR A 150 30.76 2.52 -21.73
N LEU A 151 31.11 3.80 -21.67
CA LEU A 151 30.22 4.83 -21.11
C LEU A 151 28.99 5.06 -21.99
N LEU A 152 29.10 4.90 -23.31
CA LEU A 152 27.95 4.94 -24.21
C LEU A 152 27.00 3.75 -23.97
N PHE A 153 27.54 2.54 -23.82
CA PHE A 153 26.76 1.38 -23.43
C PHE A 153 26.04 1.62 -22.10
N LEU A 154 26.74 2.14 -21.10
CA LEU A 154 26.17 2.39 -19.77
C LEU A 154 25.02 3.40 -19.82
N LYS A 155 25.18 4.50 -20.57
CA LYS A 155 24.09 5.48 -20.78
C LYS A 155 22.89 4.86 -21.48
N LYS A 156 23.12 3.98 -22.47
CA LYS A 156 22.04 3.23 -23.14
C LYS A 156 21.34 2.23 -22.23
N ALA A 157 22.08 1.62 -21.30
CA ALA A 157 21.49 0.74 -20.30
C ALA A 157 20.64 1.52 -19.30
N VAL A 158 21.09 2.71 -18.87
CA VAL A 158 20.33 3.59 -17.96
C VAL A 158 19.06 4.09 -18.64
N GLU A 159 19.15 4.68 -19.83
CA GLU A 159 17.99 5.14 -20.62
C GLU A 159 16.97 4.02 -20.85
N ARG A 160 17.43 2.77 -20.97
CA ARG A 160 16.53 1.64 -21.21
C ARG A 160 15.75 1.21 -19.97
N TYR A 161 16.24 1.55 -18.78
CA TYR A 161 15.75 1.03 -17.49
C TYR A 161 15.65 2.13 -16.42
N ASP A 162 15.42 3.38 -16.81
CA ASP A 162 15.13 4.48 -15.87
C ASP A 162 13.63 4.60 -15.58
N GLY A 163 12.78 4.05 -16.45
CA GLY A 163 11.34 3.98 -16.28
C GLY A 163 10.64 5.31 -16.55
N ASP A 164 11.25 6.23 -17.29
CA ASP A 164 10.69 7.54 -17.59
C ASP A 164 9.67 7.53 -18.77
N GLY A 165 9.56 6.39 -19.45
CA GLY A 165 8.67 6.17 -20.60
C GLY A 165 9.30 6.48 -21.96
N ILE A 166 10.57 6.88 -22.03
CA ILE A 166 11.30 7.26 -23.25
C ILE A 166 12.37 6.20 -23.53
N ASP A 167 12.35 5.60 -24.72
CA ASP A 167 13.32 4.57 -25.18
C ASP A 167 13.56 3.37 -24.22
N ASP A 168 12.67 3.21 -23.25
CA ASP A 168 12.59 2.13 -22.27
C ASP A 168 12.48 0.73 -22.90
N ALA A 169 12.84 -0.28 -22.10
CA ALA A 169 12.42 -1.65 -22.36
C ALA A 169 10.87 -1.79 -22.31
N PRO A 170 10.28 -2.76 -23.03
CA PRO A 170 8.84 -2.98 -22.99
C PRO A 170 8.30 -3.15 -21.55
N GLY A 171 7.28 -2.35 -21.20
CA GLY A 171 6.71 -2.31 -19.86
C GLY A 171 7.39 -1.33 -18.90
N SER A 172 8.39 -0.56 -19.38
CA SER A 172 9.14 0.44 -18.60
C SER A 172 9.67 -0.06 -17.24
N PRO A 173 10.36 -1.22 -17.19
CA PRO A 173 10.97 -1.68 -15.95
C PRO A 173 12.14 -0.80 -15.54
N ARG A 174 12.26 -0.54 -14.24
CA ARG A 174 13.31 0.31 -13.66
C ARG A 174 14.38 -0.50 -12.94
N ILE A 175 15.65 -0.12 -13.09
CA ILE A 175 16.74 -0.56 -12.21
C ILE A 175 16.94 0.50 -11.13
N ASP A 176 16.78 0.14 -9.86
CA ASP A 176 16.93 1.08 -8.75
C ASP A 176 18.40 1.35 -8.39
N VAL A 177 19.23 0.30 -8.47
CA VAL A 177 20.66 0.37 -8.15
C VAL A 177 21.48 -0.28 -9.26
N ILE A 178 22.48 0.45 -9.78
CA ILE A 178 23.53 -0.09 -10.64
C ILE A 178 24.83 -0.24 -9.85
N GLN A 179 25.32 -1.48 -9.72
CA GLN A 179 26.62 -1.80 -9.16
C GLN A 179 27.69 -1.89 -10.24
N ILE A 180 28.82 -1.20 -10.01
CA ILE A 180 29.96 -1.21 -10.94
C ILE A 180 30.88 -2.39 -10.61
N TYR A 181 30.62 -3.52 -11.27
CA TYR A 181 31.34 -4.79 -11.12
C TYR A 181 31.23 -5.41 -9.71
N ASN A 182 32.00 -6.46 -9.42
CA ASN A 182 31.91 -7.20 -8.14
C ASN A 182 33.29 -7.74 -7.72
N GLU A 183 33.55 -7.80 -6.41
CA GLU A 183 34.71 -8.50 -5.80
C GLU A 183 36.08 -8.21 -6.42
N ILE A 184 36.40 -6.94 -6.60
CA ILE A 184 37.65 -6.49 -7.24
C ILE A 184 38.91 -6.68 -6.39
N ASP A 185 38.78 -6.96 -5.10
CA ASP A 185 39.90 -7.30 -4.23
C ASP A 185 40.47 -8.71 -4.49
N GLY A 186 39.79 -9.50 -5.33
CA GLY A 186 40.27 -10.79 -5.84
C GLY A 186 41.16 -10.66 -7.07
N LYS A 187 42.40 -11.21 -7.01
CA LYS A 187 43.38 -11.24 -8.12
C LYS A 187 42.93 -11.95 -9.41
N HIS A 188 41.78 -12.60 -9.37
CA HIS A 188 41.20 -13.36 -10.46
C HIS A 188 39.94 -12.70 -11.05
N SER A 189 39.42 -11.66 -10.39
CA SER A 189 38.23 -10.91 -10.83
C SER A 189 38.63 -9.57 -11.43
N TRP A 190 39.57 -8.86 -10.79
CA TRP A 190 40.13 -7.60 -11.29
C TRP A 190 41.66 -7.72 -11.40
N ASN A 191 42.20 -7.56 -12.62
CA ASN A 191 43.64 -7.61 -12.89
C ASN A 191 44.18 -6.24 -13.31
N ASP A 192 43.80 -5.23 -12.55
CA ASP A 192 44.28 -3.86 -12.70
C ASP A 192 44.49 -3.20 -11.33
N THR A 193 44.84 -1.92 -11.28
CA THR A 193 45.16 -1.22 -10.04
C THR A 193 43.92 -0.62 -9.36
N PRO A 194 43.97 -0.33 -8.04
CA PRO A 194 42.95 0.44 -7.34
C PRO A 194 42.64 1.78 -8.03
N GLU A 195 43.65 2.45 -8.55
CA GLU A 195 43.50 3.75 -9.22
C GLU A 195 42.68 3.64 -10.51
N ASN A 196 42.89 2.57 -11.27
CA ASN A 196 42.12 2.31 -12.49
C ASN A 196 40.67 1.94 -12.18
N TYR A 197 40.41 1.21 -11.09
CA TYR A 197 39.03 1.01 -10.65
C TYR A 197 38.38 2.31 -10.16
N ALA A 198 39.11 3.16 -9.42
CA ALA A 198 38.62 4.48 -9.00
C ALA A 198 38.22 5.34 -10.21
N LEU A 199 39.00 5.30 -11.29
CA LEU A 199 38.67 5.97 -12.54
C LEU A 199 37.42 5.38 -13.21
N LEU A 200 37.33 4.06 -13.30
CA LEU A 200 36.14 3.37 -13.83
C LEU A 200 34.88 3.77 -13.06
N LEU A 201 34.93 3.73 -11.73
CA LEU A 201 33.82 4.07 -10.84
C LEU A 201 33.40 5.53 -11.02
N GLN A 202 34.36 6.47 -10.97
CA GLN A 202 34.11 7.90 -11.16
C GLN A 202 33.45 8.18 -12.52
N LYS A 203 33.96 7.58 -13.60
CA LYS A 203 33.42 7.78 -14.95
C LYS A 203 32.03 7.16 -15.11
N SER A 204 31.83 5.96 -14.57
CA SER A 204 30.53 5.28 -14.59
C SER A 204 29.48 6.08 -13.81
N TYR A 205 29.83 6.57 -12.61
CA TYR A 205 28.95 7.40 -11.79
C TYR A 205 28.49 8.65 -12.52
N VAL A 206 29.42 9.40 -13.13
CA VAL A 206 29.06 10.59 -13.92
C VAL A 206 28.14 10.22 -15.09
N ALA A 207 28.46 9.16 -15.83
CA ALA A 207 27.65 8.75 -16.97
C ALA A 207 26.24 8.29 -16.58
N ILE A 208 26.09 7.58 -15.46
CA ILE A 208 24.78 7.16 -14.93
C ILE A 208 24.00 8.38 -14.47
N LYS A 209 24.58 9.26 -13.64
CA LYS A 209 23.90 10.46 -13.14
C LYS A 209 23.55 11.48 -14.23
N GLU A 210 24.28 11.49 -15.34
CA GLU A 210 23.94 12.28 -16.52
C GLU A 210 22.75 11.72 -17.30
N ALA A 211 22.50 10.41 -17.24
CA ALA A 211 21.36 9.76 -17.88
C ALA A 211 20.13 9.75 -16.95
N ASP A 212 20.28 9.25 -15.73
CA ASP A 212 19.27 9.32 -14.66
C ASP A 212 19.91 9.82 -13.35
N PRO A 213 19.62 11.06 -12.92
CA PRO A 213 20.10 11.61 -11.64
C PRO A 213 19.63 10.84 -10.40
N THR A 214 18.51 10.12 -10.49
CA THR A 214 17.86 9.42 -9.38
C THR A 214 18.41 8.01 -9.16
N MET A 215 18.86 7.33 -10.22
CA MET A 215 19.41 5.97 -10.16
C MET A 215 20.61 5.88 -9.22
N LYS A 216 20.59 4.97 -8.25
CA LYS A 216 21.67 4.83 -7.27
C LYS A 216 22.82 4.02 -7.83
N VAL A 217 24.04 4.38 -7.45
CA VAL A 217 25.26 3.67 -7.90
C VAL A 217 25.95 2.99 -6.73
N ALA A 218 26.15 1.68 -6.81
CA ALA A 218 26.91 0.91 -5.83
C ALA A 218 28.35 0.67 -6.30
N ILE A 219 29.30 0.76 -5.38
CA ILE A 219 30.67 0.26 -5.59
C ILE A 219 30.66 -1.28 -5.66
N ALA A 220 31.67 -1.88 -6.29
CA ALA A 220 31.86 -3.32 -6.28
C ALA A 220 31.90 -3.85 -4.84
N GLY A 221 31.21 -4.96 -4.58
CA GLY A 221 31.18 -5.58 -3.26
C GLY A 221 32.56 -6.03 -2.80
N VAL A 222 32.92 -5.69 -1.57
CA VAL A 222 34.18 -6.12 -0.95
C VAL A 222 34.09 -7.60 -0.59
N ALA A 223 34.90 -8.46 -1.22
CA ALA A 223 34.85 -9.91 -0.97
C ALA A 223 35.35 -10.32 0.43
N SER A 224 36.23 -9.51 1.05
CA SER A 224 36.80 -9.83 2.36
C SER A 224 37.23 -8.60 3.17
N PRO A 225 37.22 -8.67 4.52
CA PRO A 225 37.73 -7.59 5.37
C PRO A 225 39.15 -7.16 5.01
N ARG A 226 40.00 -8.13 4.64
CA ARG A 226 41.36 -7.85 4.20
C ARG A 226 41.39 -7.07 2.89
N GLY A 227 40.53 -7.41 1.93
CA GLY A 227 40.40 -6.70 0.67
C GLY A 227 40.01 -5.24 0.86
N TYR A 228 39.14 -4.96 1.83
CA TYR A 228 38.81 -3.58 2.19
C TYR A 228 40.08 -2.79 2.59
N TYR A 229 40.86 -3.30 3.53
CA TYR A 229 42.07 -2.63 4.01
C TYR A 229 43.21 -2.57 2.99
N ASP A 230 43.43 -3.65 2.22
CA ASP A 230 44.56 -3.77 1.30
C ASP A 230 44.26 -3.15 -0.09
N PHE A 231 43.00 -2.94 -0.46
CA PHE A 231 42.59 -2.51 -1.82
C PHE A 231 41.62 -1.32 -1.83
N TYR A 232 40.49 -1.38 -1.10
CA TYR A 232 39.45 -0.33 -1.18
C TYR A 232 39.88 1.00 -0.56
N ARG A 233 40.68 0.98 0.52
CA ARG A 233 41.28 2.22 1.05
C ARG A 233 42.12 2.97 0.02
N LEU A 234 42.79 2.25 -0.88
CA LEU A 234 43.56 2.86 -1.97
C LEU A 234 42.66 3.46 -3.06
N ILE A 235 41.49 2.87 -3.32
CA ILE A 235 40.46 3.47 -4.18
C ILE A 235 40.02 4.82 -3.60
N PHE A 236 39.73 4.87 -2.29
CA PHE A 236 39.31 6.09 -1.61
C PHE A 236 40.38 7.20 -1.68
N GLU A 237 41.65 6.85 -1.46
CA GLU A 237 42.77 7.79 -1.64
C GLU A 237 42.82 8.36 -3.06
N GLU A 238 42.52 7.56 -4.08
CA GLU A 238 42.52 8.02 -5.46
C GLU A 238 41.27 8.85 -5.80
N LEU A 239 40.07 8.45 -5.35
CA LEU A 239 38.83 9.23 -5.52
C LEU A 239 38.99 10.64 -4.92
N ALA A 240 39.62 10.76 -3.76
CA ALA A 240 39.93 12.06 -3.14
C ALA A 240 40.85 12.94 -4.02
N LYS A 241 41.65 12.35 -4.91
CA LYS A 241 42.51 13.09 -5.86
C LYS A 241 41.78 13.44 -7.15
N ILE A 242 41.02 12.50 -7.73
CA ILE A 242 40.41 12.67 -9.06
C ILE A 242 39.03 13.31 -9.02
N SER A 243 38.35 13.28 -7.86
CA SER A 243 37.00 13.81 -7.67
C SER A 243 36.79 14.46 -6.28
N PRO A 244 37.63 15.45 -5.88
CA PRO A 244 37.64 15.98 -4.51
C PRO A 244 36.35 16.69 -4.06
N ASN A 245 35.47 17.08 -4.98
CA ASN A 245 34.23 17.81 -4.69
C ASN A 245 32.98 17.11 -5.25
N GLN A 246 33.08 15.85 -5.65
CA GLN A 246 31.97 15.12 -6.24
C GLN A 246 31.97 13.66 -5.77
N LYS A 247 30.80 13.22 -5.27
CA LYS A 247 30.53 11.84 -4.88
C LYS A 247 30.66 10.90 -6.09
N CYS A 248 31.14 9.67 -5.89
CA CYS A 248 31.36 8.69 -6.98
C CYS A 248 30.59 7.38 -6.81
N PHE A 249 29.81 7.23 -5.74
CA PHE A 249 28.87 6.12 -5.50
C PHE A 249 27.93 6.52 -4.38
N ASP A 250 26.71 5.99 -4.38
CA ASP A 250 25.68 6.21 -3.36
C ASP A 250 25.63 5.09 -2.31
N ILE A 251 26.10 3.90 -2.68
CA ILE A 251 26.02 2.68 -1.87
C ILE A 251 27.41 2.04 -1.76
N PHE A 252 27.81 1.72 -0.53
CA PHE A 252 28.99 0.91 -0.22
C PHE A 252 28.57 -0.54 0.02
N ASP A 253 29.19 -1.49 -0.67
CA ASP A 253 28.82 -2.90 -0.59
C ASP A 253 29.93 -3.77 0.04
N LEU A 254 29.55 -4.63 0.98
CA LEU A 254 30.40 -5.56 1.70
C LEU A 254 29.86 -6.99 1.59
N HIS A 255 30.71 -8.00 1.42
CA HIS A 255 30.28 -9.40 1.47
C HIS A 255 30.65 -10.07 2.79
N TRP A 256 29.71 -10.83 3.36
CA TRP A 256 29.87 -11.44 4.68
C TRP A 256 29.33 -12.88 4.77
N HIS A 257 29.97 -13.81 4.08
CA HIS A 257 29.65 -15.26 4.16
C HIS A 257 30.12 -15.94 5.45
N GLY A 258 29.51 -17.08 5.78
CA GLY A 258 30.01 -18.06 6.76
C GLY A 258 31.22 -18.85 6.23
N VAL A 259 32.29 -18.97 7.02
CA VAL A 259 33.57 -19.48 6.49
C VAL A 259 34.48 -20.19 7.49
N THR A 260 34.17 -20.24 8.78
CA THR A 260 35.11 -20.74 9.80
C THR A 260 34.51 -21.79 10.73
N GLU A 261 35.37 -22.67 11.29
CA GLU A 261 34.99 -23.56 12.41
C GLU A 261 34.67 -22.69 13.65
N GLY A 262 33.39 -22.42 13.93
CA GLY A 262 32.90 -21.73 15.14
C GLY A 262 31.50 -21.11 14.97
N ASP A 263 30.69 -21.10 16.04
CA ASP A 263 29.25 -20.75 16.01
C ASP A 263 28.94 -19.23 15.91
N ASN A 264 29.95 -18.34 15.78
CA ASN A 264 29.77 -16.88 15.88
C ASN A 264 30.32 -16.08 14.69
N ASP A 265 30.50 -16.70 13.53
CA ASP A 265 31.14 -16.05 12.37
C ASP A 265 30.26 -14.99 11.67
N TYR A 266 28.99 -14.88 12.07
CA TYR A 266 28.13 -13.74 11.78
C TYR A 266 28.66 -12.43 12.41
N ALA A 267 29.41 -12.51 13.52
CA ALA A 267 30.00 -11.36 14.20
C ALA A 267 31.52 -11.23 13.96
N VAL A 268 32.25 -12.34 13.84
CA VAL A 268 33.72 -12.34 13.74
C VAL A 268 34.27 -13.36 12.72
N LYS A 269 35.12 -12.90 11.81
CA LYS A 269 35.85 -13.78 10.88
C LYS A 269 37.24 -14.11 11.40
N HIS A 270 37.49 -15.40 11.62
CA HIS A 270 38.78 -15.92 12.07
C HIS A 270 39.69 -16.29 10.90
N TYR A 271 40.73 -15.48 10.65
CA TYR A 271 41.75 -15.82 9.67
C TYR A 271 43.08 -16.16 10.32
N SER A 272 43.91 -16.96 9.62
CA SER A 272 45.29 -17.27 10.04
C SER A 272 46.21 -16.05 10.30
N TYR A 273 45.77 -14.85 9.93
CA TYR A 273 46.50 -13.59 10.06
C TYR A 273 45.82 -12.57 10.99
N GLY A 274 44.72 -12.92 11.64
CA GLY A 274 43.99 -12.06 12.57
C GLY A 274 42.48 -12.27 12.52
N ASP A 275 41.81 -11.83 13.57
CA ASP A 275 40.35 -11.81 13.69
C ASP A 275 39.82 -10.46 13.22
N TYR A 276 38.68 -10.48 12.53
CA TYR A 276 38.00 -9.29 12.02
C TYR A 276 36.57 -9.28 12.49
N TYR A 277 36.20 -8.32 13.33
CA TYR A 277 34.85 -8.14 13.84
C TYR A 277 34.05 -7.29 12.87
N LEU A 278 32.81 -7.70 12.56
CA LEU A 278 31.95 -7.00 11.60
C LEU A 278 31.76 -5.52 11.98
N ARG A 279 31.47 -5.24 13.26
CA ARG A 279 31.33 -3.86 13.76
C ARG A 279 32.58 -3.00 13.62
N ASP A 280 33.77 -3.57 13.86
CA ASP A 280 35.03 -2.84 13.69
C ASP A 280 35.26 -2.49 12.22
N VAL A 281 34.97 -3.44 11.32
CA VAL A 281 35.07 -3.24 9.87
C VAL A 281 34.07 -2.19 9.39
N ILE A 282 32.81 -2.24 9.84
CA ILE A 282 31.79 -1.24 9.50
C ILE A 282 32.17 0.14 10.04
N SER A 283 32.64 0.22 11.30
CA SER A 283 33.08 1.47 11.91
C SER A 283 34.25 2.10 11.13
N ASP A 284 35.22 1.29 10.72
CA ASP A 284 36.32 1.72 9.86
C ASP A 284 35.83 2.21 8.48
N ILE A 285 34.89 1.50 7.86
CA ILE A 285 34.26 1.91 6.59
C ILE A 285 33.58 3.27 6.74
N LYS A 286 32.71 3.45 7.73
CA LYS A 286 31.99 4.71 7.96
C LYS A 286 32.96 5.86 8.27
N ALA A 287 34.03 5.60 9.02
CA ALA A 287 35.07 6.60 9.29
C ALA A 287 35.79 7.04 8.00
N ASP A 288 36.17 6.09 7.14
CA ASP A 288 36.85 6.39 5.88
C ASP A 288 35.90 7.09 4.87
N LEU A 289 34.62 6.71 4.82
CA LEU A 289 33.61 7.43 4.04
C LEU A 289 33.40 8.86 4.54
N SER A 290 33.41 9.08 5.86
CA SER A 290 33.33 10.42 6.44
C SER A 290 34.51 11.31 6.02
N ILE A 291 35.73 10.75 5.94
CA ILE A 291 36.92 11.47 5.46
C ILE A 291 36.75 11.93 4.00
N LEU A 292 35.99 11.20 3.18
CA LEU A 292 35.66 11.56 1.80
C LEU A 292 34.47 12.54 1.68
N ASN A 293 33.84 12.94 2.79
CA ASN A 293 32.53 13.61 2.83
C ASN A 293 31.38 12.77 2.24
N TYR A 294 31.45 11.44 2.38
CA TYR A 294 30.46 10.47 1.90
C TYR A 294 29.66 9.89 3.09
N SER A 295 29.39 10.71 4.12
CA SER A 295 28.71 10.26 5.34
C SER A 295 27.24 9.86 5.15
N ASP A 296 26.66 10.22 4.00
CA ASP A 296 25.30 9.90 3.54
C ASP A 296 25.27 8.68 2.60
N VAL A 297 26.35 7.89 2.52
CA VAL A 297 26.38 6.63 1.76
C VAL A 297 25.78 5.51 2.58
N ASN A 298 24.84 4.79 1.97
CA ASN A 298 24.27 3.59 2.58
C ASN A 298 25.28 2.44 2.49
N LEU A 299 25.46 1.71 3.58
CA LEU A 299 26.26 0.50 3.68
C LEU A 299 25.33 -0.73 3.60
N VAL A 300 25.55 -1.54 2.57
CA VAL A 300 24.75 -2.74 2.31
C VAL A 300 25.64 -3.98 2.33
N ILE A 301 25.03 -5.13 2.61
CA ILE A 301 25.67 -6.43 2.41
C ILE A 301 24.96 -7.15 1.28
N THR A 302 25.50 -7.12 0.05
CA THR A 302 24.82 -7.75 -1.10
C THR A 302 25.05 -9.25 -1.23
N GLU A 303 25.92 -9.82 -0.41
CA GLU A 303 26.13 -11.27 -0.31
C GLU A 303 26.32 -11.68 1.16
N MET A 304 25.21 -12.00 1.82
CA MET A 304 25.12 -12.62 3.14
C MET A 304 24.71 -14.09 2.99
N SER A 305 25.37 -15.02 3.68
CA SER A 305 25.01 -16.44 3.59
C SER A 305 25.56 -17.25 4.75
N ASP A 306 24.89 -18.36 5.04
CA ASP A 306 25.39 -19.52 5.78
C ASP A 306 24.85 -20.79 5.13
N TYR A 307 25.20 -21.97 5.63
CA TYR A 307 24.85 -23.24 5.00
C TYR A 307 24.28 -24.28 5.96
N SER A 308 23.63 -25.28 5.36
CA SER A 308 23.24 -26.55 5.97
C SER A 308 24.00 -27.69 5.28
N ASP A 309 24.02 -28.88 5.88
CA ASP A 309 24.77 -30.06 5.43
C ASP A 309 26.32 -29.87 5.50
N SER A 310 27.06 -30.67 4.74
CA SER A 310 28.53 -30.71 4.68
C SER A 310 29.03 -30.37 3.28
N PRO A 311 29.17 -29.07 2.96
CA PRO A 311 29.72 -28.66 1.68
C PRO A 311 31.09 -29.27 1.42
N ALA A 312 31.30 -29.74 0.20
CA ALA A 312 32.59 -30.13 -0.33
C ALA A 312 33.53 -28.92 -0.43
N SER A 313 34.83 -29.17 -0.30
CA SER A 313 35.86 -28.17 -0.58
C SER A 313 37.02 -28.77 -1.38
N GLY A 314 37.28 -28.20 -2.55
CA GLY A 314 38.43 -28.49 -3.39
C GLY A 314 39.76 -27.90 -2.87
N ASN A 315 39.74 -27.11 -1.78
CA ASN A 315 40.83 -26.19 -1.42
C ASN A 315 41.41 -26.31 0.01
N ASN A 316 41.29 -27.46 0.68
CA ASN A 316 41.76 -27.71 2.08
C ASN A 316 41.01 -26.92 3.17
N LEU A 317 39.74 -26.56 2.95
CA LEU A 317 38.87 -26.09 4.01
C LEU A 317 37.95 -27.22 4.42
N THR A 318 37.65 -27.29 5.72
CA THR A 318 36.72 -28.26 6.26
C THR A 318 35.48 -27.49 6.66
N PHE A 319 34.36 -27.76 5.99
CA PHE A 319 33.05 -27.29 6.43
C PHE A 319 32.46 -28.34 7.37
N PRO A 320 32.26 -28.02 8.67
CA PRO A 320 31.54 -28.92 9.56
C PRO A 320 30.11 -29.14 9.07
N TYR A 321 29.50 -30.25 9.50
CA TYR A 321 28.08 -30.49 9.22
C TYR A 321 27.21 -29.52 10.02
N HIS A 322 26.32 -28.81 9.35
CA HIS A 322 25.30 -27.96 9.98
C HIS A 322 23.89 -28.51 9.70
N THR A 323 22.98 -28.41 10.67
CA THR A 323 21.56 -28.77 10.48
C THR A 323 20.80 -27.65 9.76
N GLU A 324 19.59 -27.93 9.25
CA GLU A 324 18.72 -26.85 8.77
C GLU A 324 18.31 -25.90 9.89
N VAL A 325 18.18 -26.38 11.13
CA VAL A 325 17.96 -25.54 12.31
C VAL A 325 19.11 -24.56 12.52
N TYR A 326 20.36 -25.00 12.38
CA TYR A 326 21.53 -24.10 12.45
C TYR A 326 21.47 -23.04 11.35
N HIS A 327 21.22 -23.47 10.11
CA HIS A 327 21.12 -22.57 8.96
C HIS A 327 20.00 -21.54 9.16
N ALA A 328 18.82 -21.96 9.62
CA ALA A 328 17.70 -21.09 9.95
C ALA A 328 18.04 -20.11 11.10
N SER A 329 18.66 -20.58 12.19
CA SER A 329 19.18 -19.72 13.27
C SER A 329 20.13 -18.65 12.75
N SER A 330 21.02 -19.03 11.83
CA SER A 330 22.02 -18.12 11.26
C SER A 330 21.39 -16.98 10.47
N VAL A 331 20.24 -17.21 9.81
CA VAL A 331 19.50 -16.16 9.09
C VAL A 331 19.14 -15.04 10.06
N ILE A 332 18.47 -15.36 11.17
CA ILE A 332 18.10 -14.36 12.19
C ILE A 332 19.34 -13.65 12.74
N LYS A 333 20.34 -14.42 13.19
CA LYS A 333 21.54 -13.86 13.84
C LYS A 333 22.29 -12.91 12.91
N ARG A 334 22.47 -13.28 11.64
CA ARG A 334 23.17 -12.46 10.63
C ARG A 334 22.41 -11.19 10.29
N PHE A 335 21.10 -11.26 10.13
CA PHE A 335 20.28 -10.06 9.88
C PHE A 335 20.30 -9.14 11.09
N VAL A 336 19.85 -9.62 12.26
CA VAL A 336 19.70 -8.80 13.46
C VAL A 336 21.04 -8.20 13.92
N TYR A 337 22.12 -8.99 13.95
CA TYR A 337 23.43 -8.49 14.36
C TYR A 337 23.97 -7.43 13.39
N SER A 338 23.78 -7.63 12.08
CA SER A 338 24.25 -6.69 11.06
C SER A 338 23.45 -5.39 11.06
N LEU A 339 22.12 -5.45 11.18
CA LEU A 339 21.26 -4.26 11.28
C LEU A 339 21.60 -3.45 12.54
N ALA A 340 21.73 -4.11 13.70
CA ALA A 340 22.22 -3.48 14.93
C ALA A 340 23.70 -3.08 14.88
N SER A 341 24.39 -3.35 13.77
CA SER A 341 25.74 -2.91 13.47
C SER A 341 25.74 -1.86 12.36
N ASP A 342 24.62 -1.17 12.15
CA ASP A 342 24.57 0.04 11.33
C ASP A 342 24.67 -0.27 9.81
N VAL A 343 24.22 -1.45 9.40
CA VAL A 343 24.03 -1.90 8.00
C VAL A 343 22.60 -1.58 7.56
N ASP A 344 22.43 -0.95 6.40
CA ASP A 344 21.11 -0.47 5.94
C ASP A 344 20.30 -1.54 5.20
N LYS A 345 20.95 -2.50 4.54
CA LYS A 345 20.26 -3.54 3.75
C LYS A 345 21.10 -4.79 3.60
N ILE A 346 20.46 -5.96 3.62
CA ILE A 346 21.13 -7.26 3.60
C ILE A 346 20.46 -8.15 2.55
N PHE A 347 21.26 -8.70 1.65
CA PHE A 347 20.84 -9.64 0.61
C PHE A 347 21.27 -11.05 0.97
N TRP A 348 20.31 -11.94 1.20
CA TRP A 348 20.62 -13.35 1.43
C TRP A 348 20.94 -14.08 0.12
N ALA A 349 22.07 -14.77 0.07
CA ALA A 349 22.50 -15.61 -1.03
C ALA A 349 22.16 -17.07 -0.72
N GLN A 350 21.21 -17.74 -1.37
CA GLN A 350 20.30 -17.33 -2.47
C GLN A 350 18.87 -17.86 -2.21
N ILE A 351 17.92 -17.67 -3.12
CA ILE A 351 16.56 -18.23 -2.93
C ILE A 351 16.49 -19.73 -3.21
N ILE A 352 17.13 -20.23 -4.27
CA ILE A 352 17.17 -21.65 -4.66
C ILE A 352 18.63 -22.09 -4.76
N GLU A 353 18.96 -23.27 -4.23
CA GLU A 353 20.31 -23.80 -4.24
C GLU A 353 20.84 -24.02 -5.67
N HIS A 354 22.15 -23.92 -5.80
CA HIS A 354 22.86 -24.42 -6.98
C HIS A 354 23.09 -25.94 -6.90
N HIS A 355 23.43 -26.56 -8.03
CA HIS A 355 23.73 -28.01 -8.11
C HIS A 355 25.20 -28.34 -8.43
N ASN A 356 26.00 -27.33 -8.79
CA ASN A 356 27.38 -27.48 -9.22
C ASN A 356 28.03 -26.10 -9.38
N PHE A 357 27.84 -25.23 -8.38
CA PHE A 357 28.34 -23.86 -8.48
C PHE A 357 29.86 -23.84 -8.68
N GLY A 358 30.30 -23.20 -9.78
CA GLY A 358 31.70 -23.16 -10.21
C GLY A 358 32.40 -24.53 -10.31
N GLU A 359 31.71 -25.50 -10.89
CA GLU A 359 32.19 -26.86 -11.17
C GLU A 359 32.50 -27.72 -9.93
N GLU A 360 32.11 -27.27 -8.75
CA GLU A 360 32.18 -28.02 -7.51
C GLU A 360 30.81 -28.57 -7.14
N VAL A 361 30.64 -29.89 -7.29
CA VAL A 361 29.42 -30.59 -6.87
C VAL A 361 29.35 -30.61 -5.34
N ASN A 362 28.21 -30.21 -4.79
CA ASN A 362 28.00 -30.04 -3.35
C ASN A 362 28.93 -28.95 -2.77
N GLY A 363 29.23 -27.91 -3.53
CA GLY A 363 30.05 -26.79 -3.04
C GLY A 363 29.33 -25.97 -1.96
N TYR A 364 30.02 -24.98 -1.40
CA TYR A 364 29.46 -24.06 -0.40
C TYR A 364 28.12 -23.46 -0.87
N PHE A 365 28.10 -22.83 -2.06
CA PHE A 365 26.90 -22.19 -2.60
C PHE A 365 25.80 -23.16 -3.08
N ASP A 366 26.07 -24.47 -3.11
CA ASP A 366 25.03 -25.46 -3.34
C ASP A 366 24.21 -25.73 -2.06
N ASN A 367 24.55 -25.11 -0.92
CA ASN A 367 23.97 -25.43 0.40
C ASN A 367 23.42 -24.22 1.19
N VAL A 368 23.54 -23.00 0.63
CA VAL A 368 23.23 -21.73 1.33
C VAL A 368 21.82 -21.19 1.12
N ALA A 369 21.10 -21.74 0.15
CA ALA A 369 19.84 -21.15 -0.27
C ALA A 369 18.66 -21.53 0.62
N LEU A 370 17.60 -20.73 0.56
CA LEU A 370 16.38 -20.93 1.34
C LEU A 370 15.55 -22.13 0.85
N ILE A 371 15.74 -22.55 -0.40
CA ILE A 371 15.04 -23.67 -1.04
C ILE A 371 16.08 -24.66 -1.57
N ASN A 372 15.90 -25.95 -1.24
CA ASN A 372 16.78 -27.02 -1.70
C ASN A 372 16.66 -27.25 -3.22
N ASN A 373 17.78 -27.58 -3.86
CA ASN A 373 17.78 -27.98 -5.26
C ASN A 373 17.56 -29.51 -5.36
N PRO A 374 16.54 -29.98 -6.10
CA PRO A 374 16.21 -31.41 -6.21
C PRO A 374 17.38 -32.27 -6.71
N LYS A 375 18.35 -31.67 -7.40
CA LYS A 375 19.52 -32.37 -7.92
C LYS A 375 20.59 -32.64 -6.83
N ASN A 376 20.50 -31.99 -5.67
CA ASN A 376 21.47 -32.15 -4.58
C ASN A 376 21.22 -33.42 -3.75
N THR A 377 20.00 -33.70 -3.26
CA THR A 377 19.86 -34.76 -2.22
C THR A 377 18.57 -35.61 -2.11
N ASP A 378 17.50 -35.43 -2.89
CA ASP A 378 16.35 -36.38 -2.82
C ASP A 378 15.48 -36.49 -4.10
N GLY A 379 15.71 -35.63 -5.10
CA GLY A 379 14.92 -35.55 -6.31
C GLY A 379 13.71 -34.61 -6.26
N TYR A 380 13.48 -33.88 -5.16
CA TYR A 380 12.33 -32.98 -4.95
C TYR A 380 12.75 -31.59 -4.45
N SER A 381 12.31 -30.53 -5.14
CA SER A 381 12.52 -29.15 -4.68
C SER A 381 11.59 -28.88 -3.49
N HIS A 382 12.13 -28.40 -2.37
CA HIS A 382 11.36 -28.04 -1.19
C HIS A 382 11.97 -26.86 -0.43
N LYS A 383 11.12 -26.09 0.24
CA LYS A 383 11.51 -24.97 1.12
C LYS A 383 12.21 -25.54 2.35
N LYS A 384 13.37 -25.00 2.72
CA LYS A 384 14.08 -25.35 3.96
C LYS A 384 13.47 -24.63 5.17
N LEU A 385 13.85 -25.01 6.39
CA LEU A 385 13.50 -24.24 7.59
C LEU A 385 13.90 -22.76 7.47
N ALA A 386 15.05 -22.49 6.84
CA ALA A 386 15.54 -21.13 6.60
C ALA A 386 14.56 -20.25 5.80
N TYR A 387 13.79 -20.82 4.85
CA TYR A 387 12.76 -20.08 4.12
C TYR A 387 11.67 -19.57 5.06
N TYR A 388 11.13 -20.47 5.90
CA TYR A 388 10.04 -20.14 6.82
C TYR A 388 10.50 -19.20 7.93
N THR A 389 11.73 -19.38 8.44
CA THR A 389 12.35 -18.46 9.39
C THR A 389 12.57 -17.07 8.80
N TYR A 390 13.06 -16.98 7.55
CA TYR A 390 13.18 -15.69 6.85
C TYR A 390 11.82 -15.01 6.75
N LYS A 391 10.79 -15.74 6.29
CA LYS A 391 9.42 -15.21 6.18
C LYS A 391 8.91 -14.70 7.53
N LYS A 392 9.07 -15.47 8.60
CA LYS A 392 8.63 -15.09 9.95
C LYS A 392 9.36 -13.86 10.47
N MET A 393 10.65 -13.74 10.19
CA MET A 393 11.44 -12.55 10.52
C MET A 393 10.90 -11.29 9.84
N VAL A 394 10.57 -11.38 8.54
CA VAL A 394 9.96 -10.26 7.81
C VAL A 394 8.60 -9.91 8.42
N GLU A 395 7.73 -10.88 8.68
CA GLU A 395 6.41 -10.64 9.30
C GLU A 395 6.51 -9.89 10.64
N ILE A 396 7.48 -10.26 11.49
CA ILE A 396 7.64 -9.69 12.83
C ILE A 396 8.34 -8.33 12.77
N LEU A 397 9.43 -8.18 12.00
CA LEU A 397 10.29 -7.00 12.08
C LEU A 397 10.07 -5.96 10.97
N GLU A 398 9.48 -6.30 9.83
CA GLU A 398 9.23 -5.33 8.75
C GLU A 398 8.42 -4.12 9.28
N GLY A 399 8.82 -2.92 8.85
CA GLY A 399 8.24 -1.66 9.34
C GLY A 399 8.81 -1.15 10.67
N SER A 400 9.85 -1.79 11.22
CA SER A 400 10.54 -1.27 12.40
C SER A 400 11.30 0.02 12.12
N ASP A 401 11.55 0.81 13.17
CA ASP A 401 12.49 1.92 13.15
C ASP A 401 13.93 1.39 13.06
N TRP A 402 14.43 1.24 11.83
CA TRP A 402 15.74 0.68 11.52
C TRP A 402 16.90 1.57 11.96
N ASP A 403 16.67 2.87 12.11
CA ASP A 403 17.68 3.84 12.55
C ASP A 403 17.90 3.80 14.07
N ASN A 404 16.96 3.23 14.83
CA ASN A 404 16.96 3.25 16.31
C ASN A 404 16.89 1.86 16.95
N ILE A 405 17.66 0.89 16.42
CA ILE A 405 17.79 -0.44 17.03
C ILE A 405 18.60 -0.35 18.34
N GLU A 406 18.01 -0.76 19.46
CA GLU A 406 18.68 -0.73 20.77
C GLU A 406 19.38 -2.06 21.07
N ILE A 407 20.67 -2.00 21.40
CA ILE A 407 21.44 -3.14 21.91
C ILE A 407 21.22 -3.23 23.42
N ILE A 408 20.43 -4.22 23.86
CA ILE A 408 20.14 -4.43 25.29
C ILE A 408 21.26 -5.21 25.95
N GLN A 409 21.73 -6.29 25.31
CA GLN A 409 22.81 -7.12 25.83
C GLN A 409 23.60 -7.80 24.71
N GLU A 410 24.94 -7.82 24.85
CA GLU A 410 25.89 -8.59 24.04
C GLU A 410 27.09 -9.07 24.87
N SER A 411 26.84 -9.39 26.14
CA SER A 411 27.85 -9.90 27.06
C SER A 411 27.60 -11.37 27.36
N ASP A 412 28.68 -12.09 27.63
CA ASP A 412 28.65 -13.51 28.00
C ASP A 412 27.96 -14.40 26.93
N ASN A 413 28.11 -14.08 25.65
CA ASN A 413 27.47 -14.78 24.51
C ASN A 413 25.92 -14.78 24.55
N VAL A 414 25.30 -13.88 25.32
CA VAL A 414 23.87 -13.62 25.28
C VAL A 414 23.64 -12.34 24.48
N TYR A 415 22.71 -12.41 23.54
CA TYR A 415 22.42 -11.37 22.57
C TYR A 415 20.95 -10.99 22.70
N ILE A 416 20.67 -9.71 22.96
CA ILE A 416 19.31 -9.18 23.09
C ILE A 416 19.27 -7.82 22.39
N TYR A 417 18.41 -7.71 21.40
CA TYR A 417 18.16 -6.50 20.62
C TYR A 417 16.72 -6.10 20.75
N LYS A 418 16.45 -4.80 20.80
CA LYS A 418 15.10 -4.24 20.84
C LYS A 418 14.87 -3.40 19.59
N PHE A 419 13.83 -3.75 18.87
CA PHE A 419 13.27 -3.04 17.73
C PHE A 419 12.01 -2.30 18.17
N ILE A 420 11.69 -1.20 17.50
CA ILE A 420 10.43 -0.47 17.70
C ILE A 420 9.63 -0.59 16.40
N LYS A 421 8.46 -1.22 16.46
CA LYS A 421 7.52 -1.37 15.34
C LYS A 421 6.17 -0.82 15.75
N ASP A 422 5.64 0.15 15.02
CA ASP A 422 4.37 0.81 15.33
C ASP A 422 4.28 1.29 16.80
N ASP A 423 5.34 1.98 17.26
CA ASP A 423 5.53 2.43 18.65
C ASP A 423 5.58 1.31 19.72
N LYS A 424 5.59 0.03 19.31
CA LYS A 424 5.67 -1.13 20.20
C LYS A 424 7.05 -1.79 20.18
N PRO A 425 7.60 -2.16 21.34
CA PRO A 425 8.88 -2.83 21.40
C PRO A 425 8.74 -4.32 21.03
N VAL A 426 9.66 -4.80 20.19
CA VAL A 426 9.85 -6.22 19.88
C VAL A 426 11.30 -6.56 20.17
N TRP A 427 11.56 -7.60 20.96
CA TRP A 427 12.92 -8.06 21.22
C TRP A 427 13.25 -9.31 20.42
N VAL A 428 14.49 -9.38 19.92
CA VAL A 428 15.07 -10.60 19.37
C VAL A 428 16.22 -11.02 20.27
N ALA A 429 16.20 -12.27 20.74
CA ALA A 429 17.16 -12.75 21.71
C ALA A 429 17.65 -14.17 21.44
N TRP A 430 18.92 -14.44 21.75
CA TRP A 430 19.51 -15.80 21.71
C TRP A 430 20.72 -15.90 22.63
N ASN A 431 21.22 -17.12 22.78
CA ASN A 431 22.37 -17.45 23.62
C ASN A 431 23.26 -18.49 22.93
N ASP A 432 24.52 -18.12 22.66
CA ASP A 432 25.51 -18.99 21.99
C ASP A 432 26.40 -19.77 22.97
N ASN A 433 26.07 -19.79 24.26
CA ASN A 433 26.76 -20.68 25.20
C ASN A 433 26.29 -22.13 25.06
N GLU A 434 27.15 -23.08 25.45
CA GLU A 434 26.77 -24.51 25.57
C GLU A 434 25.60 -24.77 26.55
N TYR A 435 25.24 -23.79 27.40
CA TYR A 435 24.17 -23.90 28.38
C TYR A 435 23.18 -22.76 28.23
N SER A 436 21.89 -23.07 28.37
CA SER A 436 20.81 -22.09 28.36
C SER A 436 21.00 -21.01 29.43
N GLN A 437 20.64 -19.78 29.10
CA GLN A 437 20.70 -18.62 30.00
C GLN A 437 19.29 -18.11 30.31
N THR A 438 19.11 -17.55 31.49
CA THR A 438 17.83 -17.00 31.91
C THR A 438 17.84 -15.48 31.78
N VAL A 439 16.79 -14.91 31.20
CA VAL A 439 16.58 -13.46 31.09
C VAL A 439 15.28 -13.11 31.81
N SER A 440 15.33 -12.15 32.72
CA SER A 440 14.13 -11.66 33.39
C SER A 440 13.37 -10.68 32.49
N LEU A 441 12.05 -10.85 32.37
CA LEU A 441 11.18 -9.89 31.66
C LEU A 441 11.24 -8.50 32.30
N SER A 442 11.46 -8.41 33.63
CA SER A 442 11.64 -7.13 34.30
C SER A 442 12.86 -6.36 33.80
N ASP A 443 13.91 -7.08 33.38
CA ASP A 443 15.13 -6.46 32.84
C ASP A 443 14.91 -5.92 31.43
N LEU A 444 13.93 -6.49 30.70
CA LEU A 444 13.43 -5.97 29.44
C LEU A 444 12.37 -4.86 29.63
N GLY A 445 11.91 -4.63 30.86
CA GLY A 445 10.93 -3.60 31.18
C GLY A 445 9.47 -4.02 30.97
N ILE A 446 9.19 -5.32 30.82
CA ILE A 446 7.83 -5.85 30.58
C ILE A 446 7.43 -6.86 31.66
N THR A 447 6.13 -7.03 31.91
CA THR A 447 5.61 -7.93 32.95
C THR A 447 5.27 -9.32 32.42
N SER A 448 4.92 -9.39 31.14
CA SER A 448 4.61 -10.63 30.45
C SER A 448 4.94 -10.50 28.97
N ALA A 449 5.26 -11.63 28.35
CA ALA A 449 5.70 -11.69 26.98
C ALA A 449 5.12 -12.91 26.26
N LYS A 450 4.90 -12.76 24.95
CA LYS A 450 4.69 -13.86 24.02
C LYS A 450 6.06 -14.13 23.43
N VAL A 451 6.56 -15.33 23.68
CA VAL A 451 7.84 -15.79 23.18
C VAL A 451 7.56 -16.75 22.04
N THR A 452 8.09 -16.43 20.87
CA THR A 452 7.95 -17.25 19.66
C THR A 452 9.34 -17.68 19.21
N GLU A 453 9.61 -18.97 19.15
CA GLU A 453 10.84 -19.47 18.51
C GLU A 453 10.85 -19.07 17.03
N THR A 454 12.01 -18.62 16.55
CA THR A 454 12.16 -18.13 15.18
C THR A 454 12.17 -19.23 14.13
N ILE A 455 12.26 -20.50 14.56
CA ILE A 455 12.42 -21.67 13.70
C ILE A 455 11.17 -22.55 13.81
N PRO A 456 10.65 -23.08 12.69
CA PRO A 456 9.52 -24.00 12.74
C PRO A 456 9.80 -25.23 13.62
N ASN A 457 8.76 -25.82 14.20
CA ASN A 457 8.85 -26.99 15.08
C ASN A 457 9.07 -28.32 14.31
N PHE A 458 10.10 -28.34 13.46
CA PHE A 458 10.46 -29.44 12.56
C PHE A 458 11.98 -29.58 12.45
N ASN A 459 12.48 -30.75 12.02
CA ASN A 459 13.92 -30.99 11.91
C ASN A 459 14.51 -30.46 10.60
N ASP A 460 13.71 -30.47 9.53
CA ASP A 460 14.06 -30.00 8.19
C ASP A 460 12.79 -29.64 7.40
N GLY A 461 12.97 -28.93 6.28
CA GLY A 461 11.88 -28.54 5.40
C GLY A 461 11.16 -29.71 4.71
N LEU A 462 11.83 -30.85 4.53
CA LEU A 462 11.24 -32.03 3.94
C LEU A 462 10.18 -32.66 4.86
N GLU A 463 10.36 -32.57 6.18
CA GLU A 463 9.37 -32.98 7.18
C GLU A 463 8.05 -32.21 7.04
N ILE A 464 8.12 -30.89 6.80
CA ILE A 464 6.95 -30.01 6.58
C ILE A 464 6.19 -30.43 5.32
N VAL A 465 6.91 -30.65 4.22
CA VAL A 465 6.30 -31.09 2.95
C VAL A 465 5.64 -32.47 3.10
N ASN A 466 6.26 -33.39 3.83
CA ASN A 466 5.73 -34.74 4.03
C ASN A 466 4.52 -34.79 4.97
N SER A 467 4.46 -33.90 5.96
CA SER A 467 3.32 -33.80 6.88
C SER A 467 2.14 -33.04 6.28
N GLY A 468 2.40 -32.15 5.31
CA GLY A 468 1.40 -31.22 4.77
C GLY A 468 1.06 -30.09 5.75
N ALA A 469 1.96 -29.79 6.69
CA ALA A 469 1.75 -28.75 7.69
C ALA A 469 1.57 -27.36 7.04
N ASP A 470 0.56 -26.63 7.50
CA ASP A 470 0.27 -25.28 7.06
C ASP A 470 1.13 -24.28 7.86
N TYR A 471 1.77 -23.34 7.16
CA TYR A 471 2.53 -22.27 7.79
C TYR A 471 1.70 -21.43 8.77
N ASN A 472 0.40 -21.31 8.51
CA ASN A 472 -0.53 -20.53 9.33
C ASN A 472 -1.03 -21.29 10.58
N ASP A 473 -0.64 -22.56 10.74
CA ASP A 473 -0.95 -23.32 11.95
C ASP A 473 -0.27 -22.66 13.16
N PRO A 474 -0.99 -22.38 14.27
CA PRO A 474 -0.40 -21.79 15.47
C PRO A 474 0.73 -22.63 16.08
N ASP A 475 0.75 -23.95 15.84
CA ASP A 475 1.80 -24.87 16.31
C ASP A 475 2.97 -25.00 15.32
N PHE A 476 2.92 -24.33 14.16
CA PHE A 476 4.00 -24.37 13.17
C PHE A 476 5.32 -23.81 13.75
N PHE A 477 5.22 -22.80 14.62
CA PHE A 477 6.32 -22.27 15.43
C PHE A 477 6.02 -22.48 16.90
N ASN A 478 7.01 -22.94 17.68
CA ASN A 478 6.86 -23.04 19.12
C ASN A 478 6.65 -21.65 19.73
N SER A 479 5.46 -21.43 20.30
CA SER A 479 5.10 -20.17 20.93
C SER A 479 4.56 -20.42 22.34
N TYR A 480 4.93 -19.57 23.29
CA TYR A 480 4.42 -19.65 24.66
C TYR A 480 4.36 -18.29 25.32
N THR A 481 3.52 -18.16 26.35
CA THR A 481 3.44 -16.94 27.16
C THR A 481 4.31 -17.10 28.40
N ALA A 482 5.00 -16.04 28.77
CA ALA A 482 5.86 -15.99 29.95
C ALA A 482 5.48 -14.77 30.80
N SER A 483 5.35 -14.95 32.12
CA SER A 483 5.11 -13.86 33.08
C SER A 483 6.26 -13.68 34.07
N ASN A 484 7.39 -14.34 33.81
CA ASN A 484 8.61 -14.35 34.60
C ASN A 484 9.78 -14.60 33.62
N ASP A 485 10.97 -14.86 34.16
CA ASP A 485 12.15 -15.40 33.51
C ASP A 485 11.89 -16.29 32.27
N ILE A 486 12.47 -15.90 31.13
CA ILE A 486 12.55 -16.68 29.90
C ILE A 486 13.90 -17.39 29.81
N THR A 487 13.93 -18.56 29.15
CA THR A 487 15.16 -19.32 28.93
C THR A 487 15.60 -19.16 27.48
N LEU A 488 16.80 -18.62 27.26
CA LEU A 488 17.40 -18.46 25.95
C LEU A 488 18.32 -19.65 25.62
N GLY A 489 18.06 -20.24 24.45
CA GLY A 489 18.89 -21.25 23.80
C GLY A 489 19.65 -20.70 22.59
N ASP A 490 20.22 -21.63 21.82
CA ASP A 490 20.92 -21.37 20.56
C ASP A 490 19.97 -20.98 19.42
N VAL A 491 18.71 -21.45 19.48
CA VAL A 491 17.59 -21.01 18.65
C VAL A 491 17.14 -19.61 19.08
N PRO A 492 17.17 -18.61 18.19
CA PRO A 492 16.67 -17.28 18.51
C PRO A 492 15.16 -17.28 18.76
N VAL A 493 14.72 -16.33 19.58
CA VAL A 493 13.31 -16.09 19.89
C VAL A 493 12.91 -14.64 19.60
N PHE A 494 11.68 -14.46 19.14
CA PHE A 494 10.97 -13.18 19.22
C PHE A 494 10.28 -13.09 20.58
N ILE A 495 10.39 -11.94 21.23
CA ILE A 495 9.73 -11.63 22.50
C ILE A 495 8.91 -10.38 22.23
N GLU A 496 7.60 -10.51 22.32
CA GLU A 496 6.64 -9.42 22.18
C GLU A 496 5.99 -9.18 23.54
N GLU A 497 5.79 -7.92 23.93
CA GLU A 497 5.03 -7.64 25.16
C GLU A 497 3.64 -8.28 25.06
N TRP A 498 3.27 -9.04 26.08
CA TRP A 498 2.03 -9.79 26.12
C TRP A 498 1.28 -9.45 27.39
N GLY A 499 0.02 -9.03 27.28
CA GLY A 499 -0.80 -8.72 28.45
C GLY A 499 -0.32 -7.49 29.25
N GLY A 500 -0.04 -6.39 28.57
CA GLY A 500 0.51 -5.16 29.16
C GLY A 500 -0.17 -3.87 28.70
N THR A 501 -1.50 -3.77 28.74
CA THR A 501 -2.17 -2.47 28.83
C THR A 501 -3.32 -2.54 29.82
N SER A 502 -3.28 -1.67 30.83
CA SER A 502 -4.45 -1.24 31.59
C SER A 502 -5.61 -0.92 30.64
N GLY A 503 -6.67 -1.73 30.61
CA GLY A 503 -7.87 -1.52 29.79
C GLY A 503 -8.81 -2.73 29.63
N TYR A 504 -8.35 -3.96 29.85
CA TYR A 504 -9.15 -5.16 29.55
C TYR A 504 -10.41 -5.38 30.41
N GLU A 505 -10.50 -4.77 31.60
CA GLU A 505 -11.70 -4.90 32.44
C GLU A 505 -12.94 -4.28 31.79
N ASP A 506 -12.79 -3.33 30.85
CA ASP A 506 -13.91 -2.62 30.25
C ASP A 506 -14.56 -3.38 29.08
N SER A 507 -13.86 -4.36 28.48
CA SER A 507 -14.39 -5.10 27.32
C SER A 507 -15.74 -5.77 27.64
N PRO A 508 -16.76 -5.63 26.79
CA PRO A 508 -18.07 -6.26 26.98
C PRO A 508 -18.15 -7.69 26.43
N PHE A 509 -17.10 -8.18 25.77
CA PHE A 509 -17.11 -9.38 24.94
C PHE A 509 -16.67 -10.64 25.70
N GLY A 510 -17.60 -11.57 25.93
CA GLY A 510 -17.30 -12.84 26.59
C GLY A 510 -18.03 -14.08 26.06
N PHE A 511 -17.61 -15.24 26.55
CA PHE A 511 -18.25 -16.54 26.30
C PHE A 511 -18.37 -17.39 27.58
N HIS A 512 -19.40 -18.23 27.64
CA HIS A 512 -19.58 -19.28 28.63
C HIS A 512 -19.56 -20.65 27.94
N THR A 513 -18.44 -21.31 27.70
CA THR A 513 -17.04 -20.93 28.01
C THR A 513 -16.29 -20.54 26.74
N ALA A 514 -15.24 -19.72 26.84
CA ALA A 514 -14.42 -19.30 25.71
C ALA A 514 -13.39 -20.37 25.25
N VAL A 515 -13.82 -21.63 25.11
CA VAL A 515 -12.94 -22.76 24.74
C VAL A 515 -13.23 -23.17 23.29
N PRO A 516 -12.20 -23.39 22.45
CA PRO A 516 -10.76 -23.33 22.77
C PRO A 516 -10.23 -21.89 22.89
N TYR A 517 -9.24 -21.68 23.78
CA TYR A 517 -8.76 -20.35 24.15
C TYR A 517 -7.98 -19.64 23.03
N GLU A 518 -7.32 -20.40 22.15
CA GLU A 518 -6.64 -19.86 20.97
C GLU A 518 -7.62 -19.15 20.02
N ASP A 519 -8.76 -19.79 19.75
CA ASP A 519 -9.83 -19.22 18.94
C ASP A 519 -10.48 -18.03 19.64
N ALA A 520 -10.68 -18.09 20.95
CA ALA A 520 -11.22 -16.98 21.73
C ALA A 520 -10.34 -15.73 21.61
N ASN A 521 -9.03 -15.90 21.77
CA ASN A 521 -8.07 -14.81 21.60
C ASN A 521 -8.06 -14.29 20.16
N TYR A 522 -8.10 -15.17 19.17
CA TYR A 522 -8.09 -14.79 17.75
C TYR A 522 -9.29 -13.91 17.36
N ILE A 523 -10.47 -14.19 17.90
CA ILE A 523 -11.69 -13.40 17.63
C ILE A 523 -11.85 -12.20 18.57
N GLY A 524 -10.90 -11.93 19.46
CA GLY A 524 -10.96 -10.81 20.40
C GLY A 524 -11.98 -10.98 21.52
N ALA A 525 -12.27 -12.21 21.95
CA ALA A 525 -13.01 -12.44 23.17
C ALA A 525 -12.10 -12.24 24.38
N GLU A 526 -12.48 -11.37 25.31
CA GLU A 526 -11.63 -11.01 26.47
C GLU A 526 -12.08 -11.68 27.76
N TRP A 527 -13.30 -12.21 27.80
CA TRP A 527 -13.89 -12.80 28.98
C TRP A 527 -14.29 -14.27 28.80
N THR A 528 -13.97 -15.09 29.79
CA THR A 528 -14.53 -16.43 29.93
C THR A 528 -15.29 -16.56 31.25
N ARG A 529 -16.54 -17.03 31.14
CA ARG A 529 -17.31 -17.52 32.29
C ARG A 529 -17.15 -19.02 32.37
N GLY A 530 -16.51 -19.51 33.43
CA GLY A 530 -16.12 -20.90 33.51
C GLY A 530 -15.02 -21.28 32.50
N GLY A 531 -14.69 -22.57 32.44
CA GLY A 531 -13.69 -23.13 31.54
C GLY A 531 -13.70 -24.67 31.58
N SER A 532 -12.55 -25.31 31.44
CA SER A 532 -12.42 -26.78 31.57
C SER A 532 -12.72 -27.35 32.98
N ALA A 533 -13.01 -26.49 33.96
CA ALA A 533 -13.45 -26.86 35.29
C ALA A 533 -14.88 -26.33 35.57
N PRO A 534 -15.82 -27.18 36.06
CA PRO A 534 -17.15 -26.73 36.48
C PRO A 534 -17.07 -25.92 37.78
N TYR A 535 -18.20 -25.44 38.30
CA TYR A 535 -18.30 -24.58 39.49
C TYR A 535 -17.44 -25.06 40.67
N ILE A 536 -16.88 -24.13 41.43
CA ILE A 536 -16.11 -24.44 42.64
C ILE A 536 -17.09 -24.78 43.77
N PHE A 537 -17.18 -26.07 44.10
CA PHE A 537 -18.12 -26.56 45.11
C PHE A 537 -17.43 -26.87 46.43
N TRP A 538 -17.97 -26.40 47.56
CA TRP A 538 -17.49 -26.76 48.89
C TRP A 538 -17.48 -28.29 49.10
N SER A 539 -18.51 -28.99 48.61
CA SER A 539 -18.57 -30.45 48.72
C SER A 539 -17.47 -31.21 47.97
N HIS A 540 -16.86 -30.60 46.95
CA HIS A 540 -15.70 -31.17 46.27
C HIS A 540 -14.42 -30.86 47.05
N VAL A 541 -14.28 -29.63 47.51
CA VAL A 541 -13.05 -29.15 48.17
C VAL A 541 -12.89 -29.68 49.59
N ASP A 542 -13.97 -29.80 50.34
CA ASP A 542 -13.97 -30.29 51.72
C ASP A 542 -14.97 -31.45 51.89
N PRO A 543 -14.63 -32.66 51.40
CA PRO A 543 -15.51 -33.83 51.45
C PRO A 543 -15.91 -34.24 52.89
N ASN A 544 -15.18 -33.76 53.90
CA ASN A 544 -15.38 -34.09 55.31
C ASN A 544 -15.99 -32.94 56.14
N LYS A 545 -16.27 -31.78 55.54
CA LYS A 545 -16.86 -30.58 56.21
C LYS A 545 -16.03 -30.13 57.41
N THR A 546 -14.71 -30.21 57.29
CA THR A 546 -13.78 -29.91 58.38
C THR A 546 -13.51 -28.42 58.55
N GLY A 547 -13.64 -27.64 57.47
CA GLY A 547 -13.23 -26.24 57.44
C GLY A 547 -11.71 -26.03 57.60
N ASP A 548 -10.92 -27.10 57.61
CA ASP A 548 -9.46 -27.06 57.76
C ASP A 548 -8.79 -27.05 56.39
N GLN A 549 -8.16 -25.92 56.05
CA GLN A 549 -7.52 -25.70 54.75
C GLN A 549 -6.45 -26.74 54.42
N ASN A 550 -5.83 -27.37 55.43
CA ASN A 550 -4.83 -28.42 55.21
C ASN A 550 -5.44 -29.74 54.72
N GLN A 551 -6.76 -29.89 54.81
CA GLN A 551 -7.52 -31.06 54.37
C GLN A 551 -8.30 -30.81 53.07
N PHE A 552 -8.21 -29.60 52.52
CA PHE A 552 -8.87 -29.25 51.28
C PHE A 552 -8.21 -29.92 50.08
N GLN A 553 -9.03 -30.36 49.12
CA GLN A 553 -8.60 -30.94 47.86
C GLN A 553 -9.07 -30.09 46.69
N TRP A 554 -8.18 -29.74 45.76
CA TRP A 554 -8.51 -28.90 44.60
C TRP A 554 -8.67 -29.69 43.30
N GLN A 555 -8.44 -31.00 43.40
CA GLN A 555 -8.65 -31.97 42.35
C GLN A 555 -9.09 -33.30 42.96
N GLY A 556 -9.86 -34.10 42.23
CA GLY A 556 -10.32 -35.40 42.72
C GLY A 556 -11.42 -36.04 41.87
N GLU A 557 -11.84 -37.24 42.28
CA GLU A 557 -12.91 -37.98 41.61
C GLU A 557 -14.29 -37.71 42.24
N THR A 558 -15.30 -37.57 41.40
CA THR A 558 -16.71 -37.53 41.77
C THR A 558 -17.48 -38.60 41.02
N ALA A 559 -18.75 -38.82 41.38
CA ALA A 559 -19.64 -39.72 40.66
C ALA A 559 -19.89 -39.32 39.18
N LYS A 560 -19.52 -38.10 38.76
CA LYS A 560 -19.69 -37.58 37.40
C LYS A 560 -18.37 -37.40 36.63
N GLY A 561 -17.24 -37.77 37.24
CA GLY A 561 -15.92 -37.63 36.62
C GLY A 561 -14.91 -36.94 37.53
N TYR A 562 -13.73 -36.71 36.98
CA TYR A 562 -12.63 -36.03 37.64
C TYR A 562 -12.80 -34.51 37.56
N PHE A 563 -12.58 -33.80 38.66
CA PHE A 563 -12.44 -32.34 38.65
C PHE A 563 -10.99 -31.95 38.94
N ASN A 564 -10.54 -30.88 38.31
CA ASN A 564 -9.28 -30.20 38.63
C ASN A 564 -9.48 -28.69 38.51
N TYR A 565 -9.57 -28.00 39.65
CA TYR A 565 -9.73 -26.55 39.67
C TYR A 565 -8.45 -25.80 39.30
N ASP A 566 -7.28 -26.46 39.27
CA ASP A 566 -6.04 -25.81 38.81
C ASP A 566 -6.01 -25.61 37.29
N ASN A 567 -6.93 -26.23 36.54
CA ASN A 567 -7.10 -25.97 35.11
C ASN A 567 -7.57 -24.53 34.83
N LEU A 568 -8.03 -23.78 35.85
CA LEU A 568 -8.36 -22.36 35.72
C LEU A 568 -7.15 -21.49 35.37
N ASN A 569 -5.93 -22.00 35.57
CA ASN A 569 -4.73 -21.34 35.09
C ASN A 569 -4.67 -21.30 33.56
N PHE A 570 -5.29 -22.22 32.82
CA PHE A 570 -5.23 -22.19 31.35
C PHE A 570 -5.88 -20.94 30.75
N ALA A 571 -7.04 -20.52 31.26
CA ALA A 571 -7.66 -19.27 30.84
C ALA A 571 -6.83 -18.04 31.24
N LYS A 572 -6.17 -18.10 32.41
CA LYS A 572 -5.28 -17.04 32.87
C LYS A 572 -4.04 -16.93 31.97
N ASP A 573 -3.42 -18.06 31.65
CA ASP A 573 -2.22 -18.14 30.83
C ASP A 573 -2.52 -17.76 29.36
N ALA A 574 -3.78 -17.95 28.94
CA ALA A 574 -4.31 -17.45 27.67
C ALA A 574 -4.63 -15.94 27.69
N GLY A 575 -4.55 -15.26 28.83
CA GLY A 575 -4.80 -13.81 28.94
C GLY A 575 -6.25 -13.40 29.15
N LEU A 576 -7.18 -14.34 29.34
CA LEU A 576 -8.61 -14.04 29.48
C LEU A 576 -8.97 -13.60 30.91
N ASN A 577 -9.84 -12.60 31.00
CA ASN A 577 -10.53 -12.25 32.24
C ASN A 577 -11.51 -13.38 32.63
N GLN A 578 -11.62 -13.64 33.92
CA GLN A 578 -12.35 -14.81 34.41
C GLN A 578 -13.45 -14.46 35.40
N MET A 579 -14.63 -15.02 35.14
CA MET A 579 -15.76 -15.04 36.07
C MET A 579 -16.10 -16.49 36.43
N HIS A 580 -16.14 -16.80 37.73
CA HIS A 580 -16.34 -18.17 38.22
C HIS A 580 -17.41 -18.30 39.29
N ASN A 581 -18.16 -19.39 39.20
CA ASN A 581 -19.18 -19.75 40.17
C ASN A 581 -18.57 -20.45 41.40
N ILE A 582 -19.05 -20.05 42.58
CA ILE A 582 -18.77 -20.68 43.86
C ILE A 582 -20.09 -21.09 44.54
N ASP A 583 -20.18 -22.32 45.03
CA ASP A 583 -21.39 -22.83 45.67
C ASP A 583 -21.14 -23.97 46.67
N VAL A 584 -22.18 -24.37 47.40
CA VAL A 584 -22.12 -25.37 48.48
C VAL A 584 -21.94 -26.80 47.92
N GLN A 585 -22.76 -27.19 46.94
CA GLN A 585 -22.81 -28.55 46.41
C GLN A 585 -23.53 -28.61 45.05
N PRO A 586 -23.15 -29.51 44.13
CA PRO A 586 -23.92 -29.75 42.92
C PRO A 586 -25.26 -30.42 43.25
N ALA A 587 -26.23 -30.35 42.32
CA ALA A 587 -27.59 -30.83 42.51
C ALA A 587 -27.70 -32.33 42.89
N GLN A 588 -26.71 -33.15 42.50
CA GLN A 588 -26.69 -34.59 42.74
C GLN A 588 -26.06 -34.99 44.09
N VAL A 589 -25.40 -34.06 44.77
CA VAL A 589 -24.79 -34.28 46.09
C VAL A 589 -25.76 -33.76 47.16
N SER A 590 -25.78 -34.40 48.34
CA SER A 590 -26.65 -34.00 49.46
C SER A 590 -25.87 -33.99 50.77
N GLY A 591 -26.40 -33.29 51.79
CA GLY A 591 -25.81 -33.27 53.13
C GLY A 591 -24.78 -32.15 53.38
N TYR A 592 -24.60 -31.22 52.43
CA TYR A 592 -23.84 -29.98 52.66
C TYR A 592 -24.72 -28.75 52.84
N ARG A 593 -25.97 -28.78 52.38
CA ARG A 593 -27.00 -27.76 52.70
C ARG A 593 -27.95 -28.24 53.80
N LYS A 594 -28.47 -27.31 54.61
CA LYS A 594 -29.59 -27.57 55.52
C LYS A 594 -30.82 -28.00 54.70
N ALA A 595 -31.68 -28.85 55.27
CA ALA A 595 -32.88 -29.30 54.57
C ALA A 595 -33.80 -28.11 54.25
N ASP A 596 -34.32 -28.06 53.01
CA ASP A 596 -35.18 -27.00 52.47
C ASP A 596 -34.63 -25.56 52.59
N SER A 597 -33.30 -25.40 52.72
CA SER A 597 -32.61 -24.12 52.89
C SER A 597 -31.39 -24.01 51.96
N TRP A 598 -31.03 -22.78 51.59
CA TRP A 598 -29.81 -22.48 50.84
C TRP A 598 -28.55 -22.56 51.71
N LEU A 599 -28.69 -22.42 53.03
CA LEU A 599 -27.55 -22.36 53.94
C LEU A 599 -26.76 -23.66 54.00
N PRO A 600 -25.42 -23.58 54.14
CA PRO A 600 -24.59 -24.73 54.42
C PRO A 600 -24.95 -25.35 55.79
N VAL A 601 -24.73 -26.65 55.96
CA VAL A 601 -24.92 -27.36 57.24
C VAL A 601 -23.96 -26.87 58.33
N ASP A 602 -22.81 -26.34 57.92
CA ASP A 602 -21.81 -25.71 58.77
C ASP A 602 -21.33 -24.43 58.07
N GLU A 603 -21.74 -23.27 58.59
CA GLU A 603 -21.43 -21.96 58.01
C GLU A 603 -19.95 -21.59 58.18
N GLU A 604 -19.32 -21.95 59.30
CA GLU A 604 -17.92 -21.61 59.57
C GLU A 604 -16.99 -22.41 58.65
N ALA A 605 -17.23 -23.71 58.49
CA ALA A 605 -16.45 -24.55 57.58
C ALA A 605 -16.61 -24.13 56.11
N TYR A 606 -17.82 -23.72 55.71
CA TYR A 606 -18.08 -23.17 54.38
C TYR A 606 -17.38 -21.82 54.14
N ILE A 607 -17.44 -20.89 55.11
CA ILE A 607 -16.72 -19.60 55.04
C ILE A 607 -15.21 -19.83 54.87
N ASN A 608 -14.62 -20.78 55.60
CA ASN A 608 -13.21 -21.12 55.46
C ASN A 608 -12.86 -21.65 54.07
N PHE A 609 -13.76 -22.42 53.45
CA PHE A 609 -13.64 -22.85 52.06
C PHE A 609 -13.66 -21.67 51.09
N VAL A 610 -14.63 -20.76 51.21
CA VAL A 610 -14.74 -19.58 50.34
C VAL A 610 -13.45 -18.77 50.43
N LYS A 611 -13.01 -18.41 51.63
CA LYS A 611 -11.75 -17.67 51.84
C LYS A 611 -10.54 -18.38 51.23
N ALA A 612 -10.48 -19.71 51.29
CA ALA A 612 -9.40 -20.48 50.69
C ALA A 612 -9.44 -20.48 49.16
N ALA A 613 -10.62 -20.49 48.54
CA ALA A 613 -10.76 -20.42 47.08
C ALA A 613 -10.27 -19.07 46.55
N ILE A 614 -10.71 -17.96 47.15
CA ILE A 614 -10.30 -16.60 46.77
C ILE A 614 -8.78 -16.42 46.88
N LYS A 615 -8.19 -16.90 47.99
CA LYS A 615 -6.74 -16.83 48.21
C LYS A 615 -5.94 -17.75 47.29
N ARG A 616 -6.50 -18.87 46.86
CA ARG A 616 -5.83 -19.79 45.93
C ARG A 616 -5.79 -19.25 44.51
N TYR A 617 -6.85 -18.57 44.09
CA TYR A 617 -6.99 -18.05 42.73
C TYR A 617 -7.13 -16.52 42.73
N PRO A 618 -6.09 -15.78 43.16
CA PRO A 618 -6.13 -14.32 43.24
C PRO A 618 -6.20 -13.66 41.86
N PHE A 619 -6.05 -14.37 40.75
CA PHE A 619 -6.28 -13.79 39.42
C PHE A 619 -7.76 -13.76 39.04
N ILE A 620 -8.64 -14.47 39.77
CA ILE A 620 -10.09 -14.39 39.56
C ILE A 620 -10.64 -13.27 40.44
N ARG A 621 -11.17 -12.24 39.80
CA ARG A 621 -11.74 -11.07 40.47
C ARG A 621 -13.27 -11.05 40.46
N TYR A 622 -13.90 -11.91 39.67
CA TYR A 622 -15.35 -11.91 39.47
C TYR A 622 -15.95 -13.24 39.93
N TRP A 623 -16.73 -13.22 41.02
CA TRP A 623 -17.20 -14.41 41.71
C TRP A 623 -18.71 -14.47 41.78
N GLN A 624 -19.32 -15.50 41.19
CA GLN A 624 -20.76 -15.70 41.21
C GLN A 624 -21.20 -16.69 42.29
N ILE A 625 -22.13 -16.27 43.15
CA ILE A 625 -22.64 -17.11 44.24
C ILE A 625 -23.81 -17.97 43.73
N GLY A 626 -23.53 -19.24 43.44
CA GLY A 626 -24.47 -20.14 42.78
C GLY A 626 -24.76 -19.74 41.33
N ASN A 627 -25.77 -20.36 40.71
CA ASN A 627 -26.37 -19.94 39.44
C ASN A 627 -27.82 -20.41 39.43
N GLU A 628 -28.71 -19.67 38.77
CA GLU A 628 -30.11 -20.06 38.58
C GLU A 628 -30.85 -20.48 39.86
N PRO A 629 -30.75 -19.72 40.97
CA PRO A 629 -31.47 -20.05 42.19
C PRO A 629 -32.98 -19.89 41.98
N VAL A 630 -33.76 -20.77 42.60
CA VAL A 630 -35.24 -20.71 42.59
C VAL A 630 -35.79 -20.68 44.01
N ALA A 631 -36.91 -19.99 44.21
CA ALA A 631 -37.64 -19.84 45.48
C ALA A 631 -38.34 -21.14 45.97
N ARG A 632 -37.60 -22.24 45.99
CA ARG A 632 -38.01 -23.55 46.55
C ARG A 632 -37.38 -23.85 47.91
N LYS A 633 -36.39 -23.05 48.34
CA LYS A 633 -35.66 -23.18 49.60
C LYS A 633 -35.58 -21.81 50.28
N SER A 634 -35.53 -21.79 51.61
CA SER A 634 -35.39 -20.57 52.42
C SER A 634 -33.93 -20.10 52.55
N ASP A 635 -33.72 -18.92 53.12
CA ASP A 635 -32.43 -18.40 53.58
C ASP A 635 -31.40 -18.11 52.46
N TYR A 636 -31.87 -17.79 51.26
CA TYR A 636 -31.02 -17.38 50.15
C TYR A 636 -30.29 -16.06 50.45
N GLY A 637 -31.00 -15.07 51.00
CA GLY A 637 -30.42 -13.78 51.38
C GLY A 637 -29.28 -13.93 52.38
N ARG A 638 -29.47 -14.78 53.40
CA ARG A 638 -28.42 -15.09 54.37
C ARG A 638 -27.26 -15.86 53.74
N PHE A 639 -27.52 -16.82 52.86
CA PHE A 639 -26.48 -17.56 52.13
C PHE A 639 -25.62 -16.63 51.27
N LEU A 640 -26.27 -15.68 50.58
CA LEU A 640 -25.59 -14.67 49.78
C LEU A 640 -24.73 -13.76 50.66
N SER A 641 -25.30 -13.22 51.76
CA SER A 641 -24.59 -12.37 52.72
C SER A 641 -23.33 -13.04 53.30
N ILE A 642 -23.42 -14.28 53.81
CA ILE A 642 -22.24 -14.93 54.41
C ILE A 642 -21.14 -15.24 53.38
N THR A 643 -21.52 -15.48 52.12
CA THR A 643 -20.56 -15.76 51.05
C THR A 643 -19.91 -14.47 50.58
N TYR A 644 -20.70 -13.40 50.40
CA TYR A 644 -20.22 -12.05 50.06
C TYR A 644 -19.20 -11.55 51.09
N ASP A 645 -19.54 -11.60 52.38
CA ASP A 645 -18.64 -11.18 53.46
C ASP A 645 -17.34 -12.01 53.45
N ALA A 646 -17.43 -13.33 53.22
CA ALA A 646 -16.25 -14.19 53.14
C ALA A 646 -15.34 -13.85 51.96
N ILE A 647 -15.90 -13.49 50.80
CA ILE A 647 -15.13 -13.05 49.63
C ILE A 647 -14.46 -11.71 49.91
N LYS A 648 -15.20 -10.71 50.40
CA LYS A 648 -14.67 -9.38 50.70
C LYS A 648 -13.60 -9.40 51.78
N ASP A 649 -13.77 -10.20 52.83
CA ASP A 649 -12.74 -10.41 53.86
C ASP A 649 -11.44 -10.99 53.26
N ALA A 650 -11.55 -12.02 52.41
CA ALA A 650 -10.38 -12.65 51.80
C ALA A 650 -9.68 -11.71 50.80
N ASP A 651 -10.47 -10.92 50.06
CA ASP A 651 -9.99 -9.90 49.14
C ASP A 651 -9.24 -8.77 49.88
N GLU A 652 -9.78 -8.28 51.00
CA GLU A 652 -9.10 -7.28 51.84
C GLU A 652 -7.77 -7.82 52.38
N GLU A 653 -7.74 -9.08 52.83
CA GLU A 653 -6.48 -9.73 53.25
C GLU A 653 -5.46 -9.83 52.12
N LEU A 654 -5.89 -10.13 50.88
CA LEU A 654 -5.01 -10.16 49.71
C LEU A 654 -4.49 -8.75 49.36
N ARG A 655 -5.35 -7.73 49.38
CA ARG A 655 -4.95 -6.34 49.10
C ARG A 655 -4.05 -5.71 50.15
N GLN A 656 -4.07 -6.22 51.38
CA GLN A 656 -3.05 -5.85 52.38
C GLN A 656 -1.67 -6.39 52.04
N ILE A 657 -1.59 -7.51 51.30
CA ILE A 657 -0.34 -8.11 50.83
C ILE A 657 0.09 -7.46 49.51
N ASP A 658 -0.86 -7.22 48.61
CA ASP A 658 -0.69 -6.61 47.30
C ASP A 658 -1.66 -5.43 47.12
N PRO A 659 -1.25 -4.20 47.50
CA PRO A 659 -2.14 -3.03 47.46
C PRO A 659 -2.61 -2.61 46.06
N ASP A 660 -1.94 -3.07 45.01
CA ASP A 660 -2.25 -2.72 43.62
C ASP A 660 -3.29 -3.66 43.00
N LEU A 661 -3.66 -4.73 43.72
CA LEU A 661 -4.63 -5.72 43.30
C LEU A 661 -6.06 -5.14 43.27
N ALA A 662 -6.77 -5.35 42.16
CA ALA A 662 -8.15 -4.91 41.99
C ALA A 662 -9.10 -5.58 43.00
N GLU A 663 -10.15 -4.85 43.41
CA GLU A 663 -11.18 -5.38 44.32
C GLU A 663 -12.02 -6.45 43.64
N SER A 664 -12.20 -7.60 44.30
CA SER A 664 -13.08 -8.65 43.80
C SER A 664 -14.56 -8.20 43.75
N LYS A 665 -15.24 -8.44 42.64
CA LYS A 665 -16.68 -8.21 42.44
C LYS A 665 -17.49 -9.49 42.64
N VAL A 666 -18.64 -9.36 43.28
CA VAL A 666 -19.50 -10.50 43.65
C VAL A 666 -20.84 -10.44 42.91
N PHE A 667 -21.21 -11.53 42.25
CA PHE A 667 -22.47 -11.65 41.53
C PHE A 667 -23.49 -12.42 42.36
N ILE A 668 -24.74 -11.99 42.26
CA ILE A 668 -25.87 -12.84 42.59
C ILE A 668 -25.97 -13.98 41.56
N GLY A 669 -26.44 -15.16 41.97
CA GLY A 669 -26.67 -16.27 41.05
C GLY A 669 -27.64 -15.86 39.94
N GLY A 670 -27.27 -16.11 38.68
CA GLY A 670 -27.97 -15.58 37.51
C GLY A 670 -29.46 -15.92 37.53
N VAL A 671 -30.30 -14.98 37.11
CA VAL A 671 -31.70 -15.29 36.88
C VAL A 671 -31.78 -16.26 35.71
N ALA A 672 -32.08 -17.52 36.02
CA ALA A 672 -32.42 -18.52 35.02
C ALA A 672 -33.48 -17.90 34.11
N GLY A 673 -33.24 -17.86 32.80
CA GLY A 673 -34.26 -17.38 31.86
C GLY A 673 -35.42 -18.36 31.90
N LEU A 674 -36.36 -18.17 32.83
CA LEU A 674 -37.35 -19.14 33.33
C LEU A 674 -38.28 -19.62 32.20
N HIS A 675 -37.67 -20.45 31.37
CA HIS A 675 -38.06 -21.12 30.14
C HIS A 675 -38.52 -20.15 29.03
N SER A 676 -37.53 -19.65 28.26
CA SER A 676 -37.63 -18.90 26.98
C SER A 676 -39.02 -18.30 26.72
N PRO A 677 -39.34 -17.21 27.41
CA PRO A 677 -40.68 -16.66 27.35
C PRO A 677 -40.92 -16.11 25.94
N ARG A 678 -42.06 -16.48 25.34
CA ARG A 678 -42.48 -15.96 24.03
C ARG A 678 -42.86 -14.47 24.11
N SER A 679 -42.83 -13.88 25.31
CA SER A 679 -43.21 -12.50 25.55
C SER A 679 -42.64 -11.95 26.86
N ILE A 680 -42.49 -10.63 26.94
CA ILE A 680 -42.04 -9.91 28.15
C ILE A 680 -42.94 -10.23 29.34
N SER A 681 -44.24 -10.43 29.11
CA SER A 681 -45.22 -10.73 30.17
C SER A 681 -44.96 -12.09 30.83
N GLU A 682 -44.59 -13.10 30.04
CA GLU A 682 -44.27 -14.44 30.54
C GLU A 682 -42.96 -14.44 31.36
N TYR A 683 -41.96 -13.67 30.93
CA TYR A 683 -40.75 -13.45 31.73
C TYR A 683 -41.09 -12.84 33.08
N LYS A 684 -41.84 -11.72 33.08
CA LYS A 684 -42.22 -10.99 34.30
C LYS A 684 -43.02 -11.87 35.27
N GLU A 685 -43.99 -12.64 34.77
CA GLU A 685 -44.76 -13.58 35.59
C GLU A 685 -43.84 -14.61 36.27
N THR A 686 -42.92 -15.20 35.50
CA THR A 686 -42.08 -16.28 36.02
C THR A 686 -41.02 -15.76 36.98
N PHE A 687 -40.43 -14.58 36.69
CA PHE A 687 -39.55 -13.85 37.60
C PHE A 687 -40.23 -13.59 38.94
N ASN A 688 -41.46 -13.08 38.93
CA ASN A 688 -42.23 -12.78 40.14
C ASN A 688 -42.51 -14.02 41.00
N VAL A 689 -42.67 -15.18 40.37
CA VAL A 689 -42.95 -16.43 41.09
C VAL A 689 -41.66 -17.08 41.61
N SER A 690 -40.59 -17.05 40.83
CA SER A 690 -39.43 -17.92 41.06
C SER A 690 -38.21 -17.21 41.62
N TYR A 691 -38.06 -15.91 41.37
CA TYR A 691 -36.85 -15.15 41.69
C TYR A 691 -37.13 -13.94 42.60
N LEU A 692 -38.24 -13.23 42.41
CA LEU A 692 -38.61 -12.09 43.27
C LEU A 692 -38.65 -12.46 44.77
N PRO A 693 -39.15 -13.64 45.21
CA PRO A 693 -39.09 -14.01 46.62
C PRO A 693 -37.67 -14.19 47.16
N LEU A 694 -36.68 -14.48 46.30
CA LEU A 694 -35.27 -14.53 46.68
C LEU A 694 -34.75 -13.11 46.93
N LEU A 695 -35.15 -12.14 46.10
CA LEU A 695 -34.81 -10.72 46.30
C LEU A 695 -35.45 -10.15 47.56
N GLU A 696 -36.69 -10.55 47.88
CA GLU A 696 -37.33 -10.19 49.15
C GLU A 696 -36.49 -10.67 50.36
N ASP A 697 -35.98 -11.92 50.33
CA ASP A 697 -35.09 -12.46 51.37
C ASP A 697 -33.71 -11.77 51.42
N VAL A 698 -33.19 -11.33 50.26
CA VAL A 698 -31.97 -10.48 50.19
C VAL A 698 -32.23 -9.11 50.83
N ALA A 699 -33.39 -8.48 50.55
CA ALA A 699 -33.77 -7.20 51.12
C ALA A 699 -33.87 -7.27 52.66
N GLU A 700 -34.33 -8.39 53.21
CA GLU A 700 -34.39 -8.62 54.67
C GLU A 700 -33.02 -8.58 55.36
N GLN A 701 -31.90 -8.77 54.64
CA GLN A 701 -30.56 -8.68 55.24
C GLN A 701 -30.18 -7.24 55.61
N GLY A 702 -30.75 -6.24 54.93
CA GLY A 702 -30.49 -4.82 55.20
C GLY A 702 -29.06 -4.34 54.92
N VAL A 703 -28.26 -5.13 54.20
CA VAL A 703 -26.86 -4.84 53.83
C VAL A 703 -26.60 -5.26 52.37
N ARG A 704 -25.54 -4.72 51.74
CA ARG A 704 -25.12 -5.16 50.40
C ARG A 704 -24.66 -6.62 50.47
N CYS A 705 -25.18 -7.45 49.56
CA CYS A 705 -24.85 -8.87 49.48
C CYS A 705 -24.32 -9.28 48.09
N PHE A 706 -24.26 -8.34 47.14
CA PHE A 706 -23.69 -8.52 45.80
C PHE A 706 -23.37 -7.15 45.19
N ASP A 707 -22.45 -7.15 44.24
CA ASP A 707 -22.01 -5.97 43.47
C ASP A 707 -22.65 -5.96 42.08
N ILE A 708 -22.75 -7.12 41.43
CA ILE A 708 -23.21 -7.24 40.04
C ILE A 708 -24.48 -8.11 39.97
N PHE A 709 -25.47 -7.65 39.21
CA PHE A 709 -26.68 -8.42 38.93
C PHE A 709 -26.55 -9.16 37.60
N ASP A 710 -26.88 -10.44 37.58
CA ASP A 710 -26.80 -11.28 36.39
C ASP A 710 -28.16 -11.87 36.01
N PHE A 711 -28.45 -11.90 34.72
CA PHE A 711 -29.64 -12.56 34.16
C PHE A 711 -29.33 -13.17 32.79
N HIS A 712 -30.08 -14.20 32.43
CA HIS A 712 -29.86 -14.95 31.19
C HIS A 712 -30.90 -14.58 30.12
N TRP A 713 -30.50 -14.60 28.84
CA TRP A 713 -31.38 -14.27 27.72
C TRP A 713 -31.12 -15.09 26.45
N TYR A 714 -32.14 -15.77 25.94
CA TYR A 714 -32.04 -16.64 24.75
C TYR A 714 -33.22 -16.41 23.81
N GLY A 715 -32.99 -16.56 22.51
CA GLY A 715 -34.07 -16.52 21.52
C GLY A 715 -33.62 -16.86 20.11
N ASP A 716 -34.53 -16.71 19.15
CA ASP A 716 -34.19 -16.69 17.73
C ASP A 716 -33.70 -15.30 17.30
N ALA A 717 -33.30 -15.16 16.03
CA ALA A 717 -32.85 -13.92 15.41
C ALA A 717 -34.00 -12.94 15.04
N VAL A 718 -35.24 -13.22 15.46
CA VAL A 718 -36.43 -12.44 15.10
C VAL A 718 -36.90 -11.61 16.30
N ASP A 719 -36.32 -10.42 16.46
CA ASP A 719 -36.68 -9.39 17.45
C ASP A 719 -36.42 -9.71 18.94
N TYR A 720 -36.04 -10.94 19.31
CA TYR A 720 -35.85 -11.31 20.73
C TYR A 720 -34.80 -10.48 21.45
N TYR A 721 -33.78 -9.97 20.76
CA TYR A 721 -32.75 -9.14 21.38
C TYR A 721 -33.33 -7.83 21.97
N LYS A 722 -34.44 -7.30 21.42
CA LYS A 722 -35.06 -6.02 21.82
C LYS A 722 -35.66 -6.06 23.23
N MET A 723 -36.10 -7.24 23.65
CA MET A 723 -36.74 -7.42 24.95
C MET A 723 -35.76 -7.34 26.12
N THR A 724 -34.45 -7.39 25.86
CA THR A 724 -33.41 -7.35 26.91
C THR A 724 -33.48 -6.06 27.74
N ARG A 725 -33.72 -4.92 27.08
CA ARG A 725 -33.90 -3.60 27.73
C ARG A 725 -35.12 -3.60 28.67
N ASP A 726 -36.28 -4.08 28.20
CA ASP A 726 -37.51 -4.15 28.99
C ASP A 726 -37.36 -5.02 30.26
N ILE A 727 -36.56 -6.08 30.17
CA ILE A 727 -36.28 -6.97 31.28
C ILE A 727 -35.29 -6.36 32.26
N TYR A 728 -34.22 -5.76 31.75
CA TYR A 728 -33.27 -5.00 32.56
C TYR A 728 -33.98 -3.89 33.37
N GLU A 729 -34.80 -3.06 32.72
CA GLU A 729 -35.57 -2.00 33.37
C GLU A 729 -36.51 -2.55 34.46
N TYR A 730 -37.19 -3.66 34.16
CA TYR A 730 -38.10 -4.30 35.12
C TYR A 730 -37.38 -4.87 36.34
N ILE A 731 -36.23 -5.52 36.15
CA ILE A 731 -35.42 -6.05 37.24
C ILE A 731 -34.91 -4.90 38.11
N SER A 732 -34.38 -3.85 37.48
CA SER A 732 -33.88 -2.66 38.16
C SER A 732 -34.98 -1.99 39.01
N GLU A 733 -36.18 -1.82 38.45
CA GLU A 733 -37.35 -1.31 39.18
C GLU A 733 -37.68 -2.17 40.42
N LYS A 734 -37.62 -3.50 40.32
CA LYS A 734 -37.93 -4.40 41.46
C LYS A 734 -36.85 -4.34 42.55
N ILE A 735 -35.59 -4.21 42.18
CA ILE A 735 -34.48 -4.04 43.12
C ILE A 735 -34.67 -2.73 43.92
N ASP A 736 -34.98 -1.64 43.22
CA ASP A 736 -35.22 -0.33 43.82
C ASP A 736 -36.46 -0.33 44.73
N GLU A 737 -37.57 -0.95 44.30
CA GLU A 737 -38.80 -1.09 45.11
C GLU A 737 -38.57 -1.84 46.43
N LEU A 738 -37.70 -2.86 46.41
CA LEU A 738 -37.34 -3.65 47.59
C LEU A 738 -36.33 -2.93 48.50
N GLY A 739 -35.76 -1.81 48.08
CA GLY A 739 -34.76 -1.05 48.84
C GLY A 739 -33.43 -1.79 49.00
N ILE A 740 -33.13 -2.71 48.09
CA ILE A 740 -31.82 -3.38 48.00
C ILE A 740 -30.81 -2.33 47.49
N PRO A 741 -29.59 -2.24 48.05
CA PRO A 741 -28.56 -1.36 47.50
C PRO A 741 -28.36 -1.62 46.01
N SER A 742 -28.49 -0.58 45.17
CA SER A 742 -28.41 -0.74 43.71
C SER A 742 -27.11 -1.45 43.31
N PRO A 743 -27.17 -2.40 42.37
CA PRO A 743 -25.98 -3.05 41.82
C PRO A 743 -25.08 -2.01 41.18
N GLU A 744 -23.78 -2.26 41.20
CA GLU A 744 -22.81 -1.45 40.46
C GLU A 744 -22.99 -1.66 38.95
N GLU A 745 -23.27 -2.90 38.54
CA GLU A 745 -23.39 -3.29 37.14
C GLU A 745 -24.48 -4.36 36.92
N TYR A 746 -24.94 -4.46 35.68
CA TYR A 746 -25.83 -5.52 35.19
C TYR A 746 -25.18 -6.24 34.02
N TRP A 747 -25.06 -7.56 34.11
CA TRP A 747 -24.41 -8.40 33.10
C TRP A 747 -25.41 -9.42 32.55
N ILE A 748 -25.23 -9.80 31.28
CA ILE A 748 -25.87 -10.98 30.71
C ILE A 748 -24.80 -12.04 30.55
N THR A 749 -24.72 -12.98 31.47
CA THR A 749 -23.65 -13.99 31.43
C THR A 749 -24.01 -15.29 30.71
N GLU A 750 -25.23 -15.37 30.17
CA GLU A 750 -25.68 -16.38 29.20
C GLU A 750 -26.63 -15.71 28.19
N MET A 751 -26.10 -15.34 27.02
CA MET A 751 -26.79 -14.79 25.86
C MET A 751 -26.79 -15.83 24.73
N GLY A 752 -27.95 -16.13 24.12
CA GLY A 752 -28.01 -17.18 23.09
C GLY A 752 -28.72 -16.76 21.81
N THR A 753 -28.10 -17.11 20.69
CA THR A 753 -28.67 -17.24 19.34
C THR A 753 -28.00 -18.44 18.67
N TYR A 754 -28.61 -19.04 17.64
CA TYR A 754 -28.20 -20.35 17.11
C TYR A 754 -28.14 -20.39 15.58
N SER A 755 -27.49 -21.38 14.99
CA SER A 755 -27.64 -21.72 13.57
C SER A 755 -27.84 -23.22 13.40
N GLY A 756 -28.85 -23.61 12.62
CA GLY A 756 -29.33 -25.00 12.52
C GLY A 756 -30.84 -25.11 12.79
N ASP A 757 -31.32 -26.33 13.02
CA ASP A 757 -32.73 -26.68 13.27
C ASP A 757 -32.86 -27.48 14.58
N PRO A 758 -32.71 -26.84 15.74
CA PRO A 758 -32.70 -27.52 17.04
C PRO A 758 -34.03 -28.21 17.33
N LYS A 759 -33.97 -29.42 17.89
CA LYS A 759 -35.17 -30.16 18.26
C LYS A 759 -35.86 -29.54 19.47
N ALA A 760 -37.19 -29.53 19.40
CA ALA A 760 -38.04 -29.23 20.54
C ALA A 760 -37.91 -30.31 21.63
N ILE A 761 -37.00 -30.08 22.58
CA ILE A 761 -36.76 -30.97 23.73
C ILE A 761 -37.16 -30.30 25.04
N SER A 762 -37.67 -31.09 25.99
CA SER A 762 -38.11 -30.63 27.32
C SER A 762 -37.13 -31.10 28.40
N ARG A 763 -35.92 -30.53 28.43
CA ARG A 763 -34.88 -30.89 29.40
C ARG A 763 -33.93 -29.71 29.66
N GLY A 764 -33.49 -29.55 30.90
CA GLY A 764 -32.31 -28.74 31.25
C GLY A 764 -32.39 -27.26 30.88
N GLY A 765 -33.53 -26.60 31.04
CA GLY A 765 -33.70 -25.19 30.63
C GLY A 765 -34.43 -25.03 29.30
N ASN A 766 -34.46 -26.08 28.47
CA ASN A 766 -35.08 -26.07 27.15
C ASN A 766 -36.61 -26.25 27.23
N THR A 767 -37.34 -25.49 26.43
CA THR A 767 -38.77 -25.14 26.62
C THR A 767 -39.77 -26.04 25.90
N GLY A 768 -39.28 -27.07 25.19
CA GLY A 768 -40.10 -27.79 24.21
C GLY A 768 -40.63 -26.87 23.10
N ILE A 769 -40.04 -25.67 22.93
CA ILE A 769 -40.31 -24.78 21.82
C ILE A 769 -39.63 -25.34 20.58
N ASP A 770 -40.39 -25.34 19.49
CA ASP A 770 -39.89 -25.54 18.14
C ASP A 770 -39.38 -24.19 17.65
N TRP A 771 -38.06 -24.01 17.65
CA TRP A 771 -37.40 -22.76 17.27
C TRP A 771 -37.33 -22.58 15.74
N GLY A 772 -37.44 -23.70 15.01
CA GLY A 772 -37.28 -23.74 13.56
C GLY A 772 -35.83 -23.57 13.11
N TYR A 773 -35.66 -23.56 11.79
CA TYR A 773 -34.36 -23.40 11.15
C TYR A 773 -33.91 -21.93 11.15
N GLN A 774 -32.67 -21.70 11.57
CA GLN A 774 -31.96 -20.42 11.47
C GLN A 774 -30.64 -20.62 10.71
N SER A 775 -30.33 -19.76 9.74
CA SER A 775 -29.05 -19.82 9.01
C SER A 775 -27.89 -19.24 9.81
N GLU A 776 -26.65 -19.56 9.44
CA GLU A 776 -25.46 -18.90 9.99
C GLU A 776 -25.51 -17.38 9.80
N LYS A 777 -25.99 -16.91 8.65
CA LYS A 777 -26.14 -15.47 8.38
C LYS A 777 -27.08 -14.81 9.38
N GLN A 778 -28.20 -15.45 9.71
CA GLN A 778 -29.13 -14.94 10.72
C GLN A 778 -28.51 -14.93 12.12
N GLN A 779 -27.77 -15.99 12.50
CA GLN A 779 -27.03 -16.02 13.77
C GLN A 779 -26.01 -14.87 13.84
N ALA A 780 -25.24 -14.66 12.77
CA ALA A 780 -24.21 -13.62 12.68
C ALA A 780 -24.81 -12.20 12.73
N GLN A 781 -25.88 -11.93 11.99
CA GLN A 781 -26.60 -10.66 12.03
C GLN A 781 -27.13 -10.35 13.44
N ASP A 782 -27.70 -11.36 14.10
CA ASP A 782 -28.29 -11.22 15.44
C ASP A 782 -27.24 -11.10 16.54
N LEU A 783 -26.05 -11.67 16.34
CA LEU A 783 -24.91 -11.56 17.26
C LEU A 783 -24.56 -10.09 17.52
N VAL A 784 -24.38 -9.28 16.46
CA VAL A 784 -24.08 -7.85 16.58
C VAL A 784 -25.18 -7.13 17.36
N LYS A 785 -26.45 -7.40 17.04
CA LYS A 785 -27.61 -6.79 17.69
C LYS A 785 -27.68 -7.12 19.19
N ARG A 786 -27.35 -8.36 19.55
CA ARG A 786 -27.33 -8.86 20.94
C ARG A 786 -26.18 -8.31 21.78
N TYR A 787 -25.14 -7.77 21.17
CA TYR A 787 -24.15 -6.98 21.90
C TYR A 787 -24.60 -5.52 21.98
N ILE A 788 -24.83 -4.86 20.85
CA ILE A 788 -24.99 -3.40 20.84
C ILE A 788 -26.27 -2.91 21.55
N TYR A 789 -27.40 -3.58 21.34
CA TYR A 789 -28.68 -3.15 21.91
C TYR A 789 -28.73 -3.19 23.45
N PRO A 790 -28.35 -4.28 24.14
CA PRO A 790 -28.29 -4.27 25.60
C PRO A 790 -27.21 -3.32 26.14
N LEU A 791 -26.04 -3.25 25.50
CA LEU A 791 -24.96 -2.34 25.94
C LEU A 791 -25.42 -0.88 25.89
N SER A 792 -26.16 -0.47 24.84
CA SER A 792 -26.73 0.88 24.73
C SER A 792 -27.75 1.23 25.83
N SER A 793 -28.18 0.23 26.61
CA SER A 793 -29.19 0.36 27.66
C SER A 793 -28.60 0.38 29.07
N GLY A 794 -27.27 0.25 29.20
CA GLY A 794 -26.57 0.25 30.49
C GLY A 794 -26.18 -1.15 31.01
N ILE A 795 -26.43 -2.21 30.25
CA ILE A 795 -25.80 -3.53 30.52
C ILE A 795 -24.31 -3.40 30.21
N LYS A 796 -23.45 -3.98 31.05
CA LYS A 796 -22.00 -3.80 30.93
C LYS A 796 -21.31 -4.87 30.12
N LYS A 797 -21.73 -6.13 30.25
CA LYS A 797 -21.09 -7.27 29.56
C LYS A 797 -22.10 -8.30 29.08
N VAL A 798 -21.76 -8.95 27.99
CA VAL A 798 -22.58 -9.98 27.33
C VAL A 798 -21.72 -11.20 27.02
N PHE A 799 -22.14 -12.36 27.52
CA PHE A 799 -21.45 -13.63 27.34
C PHE A 799 -22.29 -14.57 26.50
N MET A 800 -21.78 -15.02 25.36
CA MET A 800 -22.46 -16.02 24.55
C MET A 800 -22.52 -17.36 25.27
N ALA A 801 -23.70 -17.98 25.26
CA ALA A 801 -24.00 -19.15 26.07
C ALA A 801 -23.56 -20.45 25.41
N TRP A 802 -23.03 -21.34 26.24
CA TRP A 802 -22.69 -22.74 25.96
C TRP A 802 -21.61 -22.99 24.90
N GLY A 803 -20.49 -22.30 25.07
CA GLY A 803 -19.22 -22.59 24.39
C GLY A 803 -18.98 -21.72 23.17
N LEU A 804 -17.73 -21.30 22.96
CA LEU A 804 -17.32 -20.80 21.64
C LEU A 804 -17.46 -21.91 20.58
N LYS A 805 -17.18 -23.14 20.97
CA LYS A 805 -17.48 -24.37 20.22
C LYS A 805 -18.78 -25.02 20.71
N GLU A 806 -19.52 -25.61 19.77
CA GLU A 806 -20.77 -26.34 20.01
C GLU A 806 -20.62 -27.58 20.91
N GLY A 807 -21.76 -28.18 21.30
CA GLY A 807 -21.80 -29.49 21.97
C GLY A 807 -22.36 -29.51 23.40
N PHE A 808 -23.43 -28.77 23.69
CA PHE A 808 -24.05 -28.81 25.01
C PHE A 808 -25.09 -29.93 25.23
N HIS A 809 -24.75 -30.89 26.11
CA HIS A 809 -25.54 -32.10 26.44
C HIS A 809 -25.67 -33.14 25.32
N TYR A 810 -25.35 -32.80 24.07
CA TYR A 810 -25.41 -33.69 22.93
C TYR A 810 -26.79 -34.33 22.76
N ASP A 811 -27.84 -33.52 22.87
CA ASP A 811 -29.23 -33.96 22.75
C ASP A 811 -30.01 -33.31 21.59
N GLU A 812 -29.28 -32.64 20.69
CA GLU A 812 -29.78 -31.94 19.48
C GLU A 812 -30.71 -30.78 19.87
N GLY A 813 -30.51 -30.24 21.07
CA GLY A 813 -31.27 -29.14 21.65
C GLY A 813 -30.70 -27.78 21.28
N TYR A 814 -31.36 -26.70 21.72
CA TYR A 814 -31.02 -25.31 21.36
C TYR A 814 -29.54 -24.97 21.58
N PHE A 815 -28.98 -25.36 22.72
CA PHE A 815 -27.60 -25.04 23.10
C PHE A 815 -26.54 -25.93 22.42
N ASP A 816 -26.94 -27.00 21.72
CA ASP A 816 -26.00 -27.70 20.83
C ASP A 816 -25.71 -26.85 19.56
N PHE A 817 -26.49 -25.79 19.28
CA PHE A 817 -26.39 -24.98 18.07
C PHE A 817 -25.95 -23.51 18.30
N THR A 818 -25.54 -23.15 19.53
CA THR A 818 -25.23 -21.75 19.90
C THR A 818 -23.76 -21.36 19.70
N GLY A 819 -22.86 -22.33 19.52
CA GLY A 819 -21.44 -22.08 19.29
C GLY A 819 -21.18 -21.42 17.94
N LEU A 820 -20.00 -20.81 17.83
CA LEU A 820 -19.49 -20.20 16.59
C LEU A 820 -18.51 -21.13 15.85
N ILE A 821 -18.15 -22.25 16.48
CA ILE A 821 -17.30 -23.30 15.93
C ILE A 821 -18.10 -24.61 15.99
N TYR A 822 -18.16 -25.31 14.87
CA TYR A 822 -18.79 -26.63 14.77
C TYR A 822 -18.03 -27.67 15.61
N ASP A 823 -18.78 -28.60 16.21
CA ASP A 823 -18.21 -29.76 16.92
C ASP A 823 -18.31 -31.07 16.11
N GLY A 824 -18.92 -31.01 14.92
CA GLY A 824 -19.13 -32.14 14.01
C GLY A 824 -20.27 -33.06 14.44
N VAL A 825 -21.08 -32.67 15.43
CA VAL A 825 -22.18 -33.47 15.99
C VAL A 825 -23.52 -32.78 15.69
N PHE A 826 -24.41 -33.51 15.02
CA PHE A 826 -25.70 -33.00 14.50
C PHE A 826 -25.59 -32.03 13.31
N ASP A 827 -24.38 -31.91 12.74
CA ASP A 827 -24.09 -31.07 11.58
C ASP A 827 -24.29 -31.78 10.22
N PRO A 828 -24.43 -31.01 9.13
CA PRO A 828 -24.33 -31.53 7.77
C PRO A 828 -23.04 -32.33 7.52
N VAL A 829 -23.12 -33.38 6.69
CA VAL A 829 -22.04 -34.36 6.46
C VAL A 829 -20.73 -33.76 5.91
N TYR A 830 -20.76 -32.55 5.38
CA TYR A 830 -19.59 -31.87 4.81
C TYR A 830 -18.93 -30.88 5.79
N ILE A 831 -19.46 -30.75 7.01
CA ILE A 831 -18.89 -29.94 8.09
C ILE A 831 -18.09 -30.87 9.00
N GLU A 832 -16.87 -30.47 9.32
CA GLU A 832 -15.94 -31.17 10.19
C GLU A 832 -15.83 -30.49 11.56
N ASP A 833 -15.32 -31.24 12.54
CA ASP A 833 -15.05 -30.71 13.87
C ASP A 833 -14.00 -29.59 13.80
N GLY A 834 -14.32 -28.39 14.31
CA GLY A 834 -13.43 -27.23 14.30
C GLY A 834 -13.72 -26.19 13.21
N ASP A 835 -14.61 -26.50 12.26
CA ASP A 835 -15.05 -25.59 11.20
C ASP A 835 -15.70 -24.32 11.79
N LYS A 836 -15.40 -23.16 11.20
CA LYS A 836 -15.87 -21.85 11.69
C LYS A 836 -17.18 -21.44 11.02
N LYS A 837 -18.09 -20.83 11.79
CA LYS A 837 -19.34 -20.25 11.29
C LYS A 837 -19.17 -18.78 10.88
N LEU A 838 -20.10 -18.23 10.10
CA LEU A 838 -20.14 -16.79 9.81
C LEU A 838 -20.11 -15.95 11.09
N GLY A 839 -20.78 -16.43 12.15
CA GLY A 839 -20.78 -15.79 13.46
C GLY A 839 -19.37 -15.64 14.07
N TYR A 840 -18.45 -16.56 13.81
CA TYR A 840 -17.05 -16.49 14.27
C TYR A 840 -16.33 -15.27 13.68
N TYR A 841 -16.40 -15.12 12.36
CA TYR A 841 -15.78 -14.00 11.65
C TYR A 841 -16.49 -12.67 11.94
N THR A 842 -17.82 -12.68 12.08
CA THR A 842 -18.58 -11.49 12.50
C THR A 842 -18.20 -11.04 13.91
N TYR A 843 -18.01 -11.97 14.84
CA TYR A 843 -17.56 -11.62 16.20
C TYR A 843 -16.19 -10.95 16.14
N LYS A 844 -15.24 -11.53 15.38
CA LYS A 844 -13.91 -10.94 15.16
C LYS A 844 -13.99 -9.55 14.54
N LYS A 845 -14.81 -9.35 13.51
CA LYS A 845 -14.95 -8.03 12.87
C LYS A 845 -15.56 -7.00 13.83
N MET A 846 -16.52 -7.42 14.64
CA MET A 846 -17.15 -6.57 15.65
C MET A 846 -16.16 -6.16 16.74
N THR A 847 -15.35 -7.08 17.25
CA THR A 847 -14.33 -6.79 18.28
C THR A 847 -13.22 -5.92 17.71
N GLU A 848 -12.70 -6.21 16.51
CA GLU A 848 -11.71 -5.37 15.82
C GLU A 848 -12.12 -3.90 15.74
N ILE A 849 -13.38 -3.65 15.34
CA ILE A 849 -13.88 -2.29 15.14
C ILE A 849 -14.22 -1.64 16.49
N LEU A 850 -14.91 -2.36 17.38
CA LEU A 850 -15.55 -1.73 18.55
C LEU A 850 -14.79 -1.89 19.87
N GLU A 851 -13.89 -2.85 20.03
CA GLU A 851 -13.12 -3.01 21.27
C GLU A 851 -12.33 -1.73 21.58
N GLY A 852 -12.25 -1.37 22.86
CA GLY A 852 -11.70 -0.08 23.32
C GLY A 852 -12.63 1.13 23.17
N SER A 853 -13.89 0.95 22.74
CA SER A 853 -14.88 2.04 22.73
C SER A 853 -15.26 2.50 24.14
N ASP A 854 -15.77 3.72 24.25
CA ASP A 854 -16.44 4.24 25.45
C ASP A 854 -17.82 3.59 25.60
N TRP A 855 -17.81 2.41 26.23
CA TRP A 855 -18.99 1.60 26.49
C TRP A 855 -19.98 2.24 27.47
N ASP A 856 -19.55 3.26 28.22
CA ASP A 856 -20.37 3.97 29.20
C ASP A 856 -21.26 5.04 28.55
N ASN A 857 -20.89 5.51 27.36
CA ASN A 857 -21.51 6.66 26.69
C ASN A 857 -22.01 6.35 25.28
N ILE A 858 -22.59 5.16 25.06
CA ILE A 858 -23.24 4.81 23.78
C ILE A 858 -24.46 5.73 23.55
N GLU A 859 -24.44 6.49 22.47
CA GLU A 859 -25.50 7.41 22.08
C GLU A 859 -26.50 6.70 21.16
N THR A 860 -27.80 6.77 21.49
CA THR A 860 -28.87 6.32 20.60
C THR A 860 -29.21 7.42 19.60
N VAL A 861 -28.85 7.23 18.33
CA VAL A 861 -29.11 8.19 17.25
C VAL A 861 -30.53 8.00 16.69
N GLN A 862 -30.94 6.75 16.47
CA GLN A 862 -32.28 6.42 15.99
C GLN A 862 -32.74 5.04 16.46
N GLU A 863 -34.00 4.95 16.90
CA GLU A 863 -34.73 3.70 17.18
C GLU A 863 -36.21 3.84 16.77
N GLU A 864 -36.46 4.31 15.55
CA GLU A 864 -37.82 4.50 15.02
C GLU A 864 -37.97 3.89 13.63
N GLY A 865 -39.13 3.27 13.38
CA GLY A 865 -39.48 2.70 12.08
C GLY A 865 -38.55 1.57 11.68
N ASP A 866 -38.29 0.62 12.57
CA ASP A 866 -37.40 -0.56 12.39
C ASP A 866 -35.95 -0.26 12.03
N VAL A 867 -35.51 1.00 12.16
CA VAL A 867 -34.12 1.42 11.97
C VAL A 867 -33.50 1.69 13.32
N TYR A 868 -32.32 1.12 13.53
CA TYR A 868 -31.53 1.23 14.75
C TYR A 868 -30.16 1.79 14.41
N ILE A 869 -29.77 2.88 15.05
CA ILE A 869 -28.47 3.53 14.86
C ILE A 869 -27.93 3.93 16.23
N TYR A 870 -26.76 3.41 16.56
CA TYR A 870 -26.02 3.72 17.77
C TYR A 870 -24.69 4.35 17.41
N LYS A 871 -24.24 5.30 18.21
CA LYS A 871 -22.95 5.95 18.07
C LYS A 871 -22.11 5.65 19.30
N LEU A 872 -20.94 5.10 19.06
CA LEU A 872 -19.90 4.84 20.04
C LEU A 872 -18.73 5.79 19.78
N LEU A 873 -17.92 6.03 20.80
CA LEU A 873 -16.68 6.78 20.66
C LEU A 873 -15.50 5.83 20.92
N LYS A 874 -14.58 5.72 19.98
CA LYS A 874 -13.31 5.00 20.15
C LYS A 874 -12.18 6.00 19.96
N ASP A 875 -11.38 6.22 21.00
CA ASP A 875 -10.34 7.26 21.04
C ASP A 875 -10.85 8.66 20.66
N GLY A 876 -12.12 8.95 21.00
CA GLY A 876 -12.80 10.20 20.64
C GLY A 876 -13.31 10.28 19.20
N LYS A 877 -13.02 9.29 18.34
CA LYS A 877 -13.57 9.16 16.98
C LYS A 877 -14.95 8.49 17.03
N PRO A 878 -15.97 9.00 16.31
CA PRO A 878 -17.29 8.38 16.30
C PRO A 878 -17.34 7.16 15.37
N ILE A 879 -17.87 6.05 15.90
CA ILE A 879 -18.21 4.84 15.14
C ILE A 879 -19.71 4.64 15.27
N TYR A 880 -20.41 4.47 14.15
CA TYR A 880 -21.84 4.16 14.17
C TYR A 880 -22.07 2.69 13.85
N VAL A 881 -22.98 2.06 14.59
CA VAL A 881 -23.51 0.72 14.28
C VAL A 881 -24.96 0.89 13.87
N ALA A 882 -25.32 0.41 12.68
CA ALA A 882 -26.66 0.58 12.14
C ALA A 882 -27.23 -0.69 11.53
N TRP A 883 -28.54 -0.91 11.67
CA TRP A 883 -29.26 -1.98 10.96
C TRP A 883 -30.75 -1.66 10.78
N ASN A 884 -31.42 -2.42 9.91
CA ASN A 884 -32.84 -2.27 9.62
C ASN A 884 -33.56 -3.63 9.66
N ASP A 885 -34.56 -3.75 10.54
CA ASP A 885 -35.30 -5.00 10.77
C ASP A 885 -36.59 -5.13 9.95
N SER A 886 -36.92 -4.16 9.09
CA SER A 886 -38.18 -4.21 8.32
C SER A 886 -38.21 -5.25 7.21
N GLY A 887 -37.06 -5.88 6.90
CA GLY A 887 -36.91 -6.82 5.79
C GLY A 887 -36.96 -6.19 4.39
N ILE A 888 -36.93 -4.85 4.30
CA ILE A 888 -36.86 -4.09 3.03
C ILE A 888 -35.83 -2.99 3.23
N GLU A 889 -34.92 -2.78 2.26
CA GLU A 889 -33.91 -1.71 2.30
C GLU A 889 -34.53 -0.33 2.57
N LYS A 890 -33.83 0.48 3.36
CA LYS A 890 -34.22 1.85 3.70
C LYS A 890 -33.07 2.81 3.49
N ASN A 891 -33.37 3.95 2.87
CA ASN A 891 -32.41 5.05 2.79
C ASN A 891 -32.51 5.90 4.04
N ILE A 892 -31.39 6.09 4.72
CA ILE A 892 -31.26 6.91 5.92
C ILE A 892 -30.19 7.97 5.71
N THR A 893 -30.30 9.06 6.45
CA THR A 893 -29.28 10.13 6.48
C THR A 893 -28.77 10.26 7.91
N ILE A 894 -27.48 10.10 8.11
CA ILE A 894 -26.82 10.37 9.40
C ILE A 894 -26.23 11.78 9.33
N SER A 895 -26.51 12.60 10.34
CA SER A 895 -26.02 13.98 10.46
C SER A 895 -24.89 14.09 11.49
N ASP A 896 -24.28 15.26 11.57
CA ASP A 896 -23.21 15.62 12.52
C ASP A 896 -21.91 14.83 12.33
N ILE A 897 -21.58 14.50 11.08
CA ILE A 897 -20.31 13.86 10.69
C ILE A 897 -19.30 14.93 10.30
N ASN A 898 -18.21 15.04 11.05
CA ASN A 898 -17.19 16.09 10.89
C ASN A 898 -15.97 15.60 10.08
N THR A 899 -16.21 14.81 9.04
CA THR A 899 -15.18 14.28 8.12
C THR A 899 -15.67 14.43 6.67
N ASN A 900 -14.78 14.22 5.69
CA ASN A 900 -15.12 14.30 4.26
C ASN A 900 -15.75 13.00 3.74
N ALA A 901 -15.46 11.88 4.38
CA ALA A 901 -16.03 10.58 4.07
C ALA A 901 -16.18 9.69 5.31
N VAL A 902 -16.92 8.61 5.11
CA VAL A 902 -17.02 7.49 6.06
C VAL A 902 -16.75 6.18 5.35
N LYS A 903 -16.09 5.26 6.05
CA LYS A 903 -15.96 3.86 5.66
C LYS A 903 -17.16 3.08 6.19
N ILE A 904 -17.76 2.28 5.33
CA ILE A 904 -18.92 1.43 5.64
C ILE A 904 -18.48 -0.02 5.48
N THR A 905 -18.62 -0.80 6.55
CA THR A 905 -18.28 -2.22 6.58
C THR A 905 -19.52 -3.02 6.96
N GLU A 906 -19.97 -3.95 6.10
CA GLU A 906 -20.98 -4.94 6.50
C GLU A 906 -20.39 -5.85 7.57
N ALA A 907 -21.11 -6.07 8.68
CA ALA A 907 -20.61 -6.83 9.82
C ALA A 907 -20.59 -8.35 9.58
N VAL A 908 -21.27 -8.84 8.54
CA VAL A 908 -21.38 -10.26 8.22
C VAL A 908 -20.66 -10.55 6.91
N PRO A 909 -19.83 -11.61 6.83
CA PRO A 909 -19.19 -11.97 5.58
C PRO A 909 -20.19 -12.17 4.45
N HIS A 910 -19.78 -11.88 3.20
CA HIS A 910 -20.67 -11.96 2.03
C HIS A 910 -20.98 -13.40 1.58
N TYR A 911 -20.45 -14.40 2.29
CA TYR A 911 -20.63 -15.83 2.05
C TYR A 911 -21.94 -16.39 2.62
N ALA A 912 -22.28 -17.62 2.22
CA ALA A 912 -23.45 -18.33 2.73
C ALA A 912 -23.17 -19.09 4.03
N LEU A 913 -21.97 -19.67 4.16
CA LEU A 913 -21.50 -20.41 5.33
C LEU A 913 -20.09 -19.93 5.70
N GLY A 914 -19.71 -20.09 6.97
CA GLY A 914 -18.39 -19.72 7.46
C GLY A 914 -17.27 -20.57 6.86
N ILE A 915 -17.55 -21.84 6.55
CA ILE A 915 -16.60 -22.74 5.87
C ILE A 915 -16.20 -22.27 4.46
N ASP A 916 -16.97 -21.37 3.85
CA ASP A 916 -16.66 -20.81 2.54
C ASP A 916 -15.70 -19.61 2.62
N VAL A 917 -15.39 -19.13 3.84
CA VAL A 917 -14.47 -18.00 4.06
C VAL A 917 -13.03 -18.49 3.92
N VAL A 918 -12.42 -18.20 2.77
CA VAL A 918 -11.04 -18.58 2.47
C VAL A 918 -10.03 -17.55 2.99
N ASN A 919 -10.34 -16.26 2.84
CA ASN A 919 -9.53 -15.15 3.34
C ASN A 919 -10.42 -14.22 4.18
N TYR A 920 -10.00 -13.95 5.42
CA TYR A 920 -10.71 -13.07 6.34
C TYR A 920 -10.76 -11.62 5.85
N ASP A 921 -9.66 -11.10 5.29
CA ASP A 921 -9.54 -9.68 4.96
C ASP A 921 -10.45 -9.28 3.80
N ASP A 922 -10.69 -10.22 2.87
CA ASP A 922 -11.60 -10.03 1.73
C ASP A 922 -13.05 -10.44 2.04
N ALA A 923 -13.33 -10.98 3.24
CA ALA A 923 -14.61 -11.64 3.51
C ALA A 923 -15.81 -10.68 3.62
N PHE A 924 -15.57 -9.39 3.81
CA PHE A 924 -16.58 -8.39 4.14
C PHE A 924 -16.79 -7.39 3.00
N SER A 925 -18.04 -6.97 2.81
CA SER A 925 -18.36 -5.87 1.91
C SER A 925 -17.93 -4.55 2.56
N ILE A 926 -16.97 -3.86 1.95
CA ILE A 926 -16.45 -2.56 2.41
C ILE A 926 -16.65 -1.52 1.31
N GLY A 927 -17.09 -0.32 1.68
CA GLY A 927 -17.20 0.81 0.75
C GLY A 927 -16.99 2.16 1.45
N THR A 928 -16.84 3.22 0.65
CA THR A 928 -16.65 4.60 1.13
C THR A 928 -17.78 5.47 0.63
N ASN A 929 -18.40 6.25 1.53
CA ASN A 929 -19.41 7.24 1.19
C ASN A 929 -18.93 8.64 1.54
N SER A 930 -19.06 9.59 0.62
CA SER A 930 -18.74 11.00 0.86
C SER A 930 -19.77 11.65 1.78
N VAL A 931 -19.29 12.56 2.63
CA VAL A 931 -20.08 13.37 3.55
C VAL A 931 -20.27 14.76 2.94
N SER A 932 -21.51 15.22 2.87
CA SER A 932 -21.87 16.52 2.32
C SER A 932 -22.67 17.32 3.34
N ASN A 933 -22.22 18.55 3.66
CA ASN A 933 -22.82 19.41 4.69
C ASN A 933 -22.93 18.72 6.07
N GLY A 934 -21.95 17.88 6.42
CA GLY A 934 -21.96 17.11 7.66
C GLY A 934 -22.98 15.96 7.68
N GLN A 935 -23.47 15.52 6.52
CA GLN A 935 -24.43 14.44 6.37
C GLN A 935 -23.93 13.35 5.42
N VAL A 936 -24.25 12.10 5.71
CA VAL A 936 -24.04 10.96 4.81
C VAL A 936 -25.36 10.23 4.57
N ASP A 937 -25.63 9.91 3.30
CA ASP A 937 -26.75 9.08 2.90
C ASP A 937 -26.31 7.62 2.79
N ILE A 938 -27.09 6.71 3.38
CA ILE A 938 -26.77 5.28 3.48
C ILE A 938 -28.00 4.46 3.11
N THR A 939 -27.80 3.39 2.34
CA THR A 939 -28.82 2.36 2.09
C THR A 939 -28.64 1.25 3.11
N LEU A 940 -29.63 1.06 3.99
CA LEU A 940 -29.55 0.14 5.12
C LEU A 940 -30.41 -1.10 4.89
N GLY A 941 -29.74 -2.25 4.79
CA GLY A 941 -30.32 -3.58 4.70
C GLY A 941 -30.54 -4.26 6.05
N ASP A 942 -30.73 -5.59 6.01
CA ASP A 942 -30.92 -6.45 7.19
C ASP A 942 -29.60 -6.86 7.87
N VAL A 943 -28.48 -6.78 7.14
CA VAL A 943 -27.11 -6.95 7.66
C VAL A 943 -26.70 -5.69 8.43
N PRO A 944 -26.28 -5.80 9.71
CA PRO A 944 -25.70 -4.68 10.43
C PRO A 944 -24.44 -4.14 9.75
N ILE A 945 -24.25 -2.83 9.79
CA ILE A 945 -23.07 -2.15 9.24
C ILE A 945 -22.36 -1.36 10.34
N PHE A 946 -21.04 -1.27 10.20
CA PHE A 946 -20.18 -0.33 10.91
C PHE A 946 -19.88 0.86 10.01
N ILE A 947 -19.95 2.07 10.57
CA ILE A 947 -19.67 3.31 9.85
C ILE A 947 -18.61 4.08 10.64
N GLU A 948 -17.42 4.15 10.07
CA GLU A 948 -16.24 4.76 10.68
C GLU A 948 -15.95 6.09 9.99
N ALA A 949 -15.86 7.18 10.77
CA ALA A 949 -15.51 8.49 10.23
C ALA A 949 -14.02 8.50 9.81
N LEU A 950 -13.74 8.81 8.55
CA LEU A 950 -12.37 8.83 8.02
C LEU A 950 -11.69 10.17 8.33
N SER A 951 -10.58 10.14 9.05
CA SER A 951 -9.67 11.28 9.13
C SER A 951 -8.76 11.32 7.89
N PRO A 952 -8.16 12.48 7.57
CA PRO A 952 -7.15 12.56 6.51
C PRO A 952 -5.94 11.63 6.74
N GLU A 953 -5.62 11.31 7.99
CA GLU A 953 -4.57 10.34 8.34
C GLU A 953 -4.97 8.88 8.07
N ASP A 954 -6.26 8.59 7.93
CA ASP A 954 -6.80 7.25 7.63
C ASP A 954 -6.87 7.00 6.11
N ASP A 955 -6.62 8.03 5.29
CA ASP A 955 -6.60 7.97 3.84
C ASP A 955 -5.23 7.54 3.33
N THR A 956 -5.18 6.35 2.74
CA THR A 956 -3.97 5.72 2.18
C THR A 956 -3.91 5.83 0.65
N THR A 957 -4.93 6.43 0.03
CA THR A 957 -5.04 6.53 -1.42
C THR A 957 -4.74 7.96 -1.86
N GLY A 958 -3.94 8.12 -2.92
CA GLY A 958 -3.69 9.44 -3.49
C GLY A 958 -4.87 9.93 -4.34
N PRO A 959 -4.95 11.25 -4.59
CA PRO A 959 -5.97 11.80 -5.47
C PRO A 959 -5.90 11.22 -6.87
N THR A 960 -7.03 11.16 -7.59
CA THR A 960 -7.03 10.75 -9.00
C THR A 960 -6.04 11.59 -9.82
N THR A 961 -5.36 11.02 -10.81
CA THR A 961 -4.45 11.78 -11.67
C THR A 961 -5.15 13.01 -12.29
N PRO A 962 -4.61 14.24 -12.11
CA PRO A 962 -5.21 15.44 -12.66
C PRO A 962 -5.39 15.36 -14.19
N VAL A 963 -6.61 15.56 -14.67
CA VAL A 963 -6.87 15.69 -16.10
C VAL A 963 -6.64 17.15 -16.49
N VAL A 964 -5.51 17.45 -17.12
CA VAL A 964 -5.08 18.82 -17.44
C VAL A 964 -5.49 19.18 -18.87
N THR A 965 -6.14 20.34 -19.03
CA THR A 965 -6.55 20.90 -20.33
C THR A 965 -5.96 22.30 -20.47
N ASP A 966 -5.26 22.56 -21.57
CA ASP A 966 -4.75 23.88 -21.95
C ASP A 966 -5.67 24.56 -23.01
N GLU A 967 -5.20 25.62 -23.67
CA GLU A 967 -5.98 26.39 -24.65
C GLU A 967 -6.11 25.68 -26.02
N GLY A 968 -5.58 24.47 -26.16
CA GLY A 968 -5.62 23.62 -27.35
C GLY A 968 -4.26 23.47 -28.02
N ALA A 969 -4.23 22.88 -29.22
CA ALA A 969 -2.98 22.51 -29.89
C ALA A 969 -2.01 23.68 -30.19
N THR A 970 -2.52 24.92 -30.35
CA THR A 970 -1.69 26.09 -30.65
C THR A 970 -2.16 27.35 -29.92
N THR A 971 -1.22 28.21 -29.50
CA THR A 971 -1.49 29.57 -29.01
C THR A 971 -0.80 30.63 -29.87
N SER A 972 -1.40 31.81 -29.99
CA SER A 972 -0.76 33.00 -30.57
C SER A 972 -0.11 33.89 -29.50
N SER A 973 -0.30 33.59 -28.22
CA SER A 973 0.29 34.38 -27.15
C SER A 973 1.77 34.07 -27.02
N THR A 974 2.58 35.10 -26.81
CA THR A 974 4.01 34.98 -26.51
C THR A 974 4.35 35.25 -25.03
N ALA A 975 3.34 35.57 -24.23
CA ALA A 975 3.52 36.15 -22.88
C ALA A 975 2.74 35.44 -21.76
N GLN A 976 1.82 34.54 -22.08
CA GLN A 976 1.01 33.82 -21.10
C GLN A 976 0.44 32.50 -21.64
N LEU A 977 0.09 31.59 -20.74
CA LEU A 977 -0.65 30.36 -21.03
C LEU A 977 -1.78 30.17 -20.01
N TYR A 978 -2.92 29.64 -20.43
CA TYR A 978 -3.99 29.20 -19.54
C TYR A 978 -4.06 27.67 -19.44
N GLY A 979 -4.26 27.18 -18.22
CA GLY A 979 -4.49 25.76 -17.93
C GLY A 979 -5.60 25.58 -16.90
N GLN A 980 -6.36 24.50 -17.05
CA GLN A 980 -7.37 24.05 -16.09
C GLN A 980 -7.26 22.55 -15.87
N TRP A 981 -7.75 22.04 -14.75
CA TRP A 981 -7.64 20.64 -14.41
C TRP A 981 -8.79 20.13 -13.54
N GLN A 982 -8.91 18.80 -13.46
CA GLN A 982 -9.84 18.13 -12.57
C GLN A 982 -9.16 16.94 -11.88
N SER A 983 -9.39 16.81 -10.58
CA SER A 983 -8.98 15.69 -9.74
C SER A 983 -10.02 15.52 -8.63
N GLU A 984 -10.22 14.28 -8.20
CA GLU A 984 -11.10 13.89 -7.11
C GLU A 984 -10.32 13.07 -6.09
N ASP A 985 -10.71 13.19 -4.83
CA ASP A 985 -10.24 12.40 -3.70
C ASP A 985 -11.40 12.27 -2.72
N PRO A 986 -12.18 11.17 -2.80
CA PRO A 986 -13.36 11.00 -1.98
C PRO A 986 -13.09 10.94 -0.48
N GLU A 987 -11.94 10.41 -0.07
CA GLU A 987 -11.57 10.07 1.29
C GLU A 987 -11.20 11.31 2.12
N SER A 988 -10.20 12.08 1.66
CA SER A 988 -9.68 13.24 2.37
C SER A 988 -9.87 14.57 1.63
N GLY A 989 -10.24 14.54 0.35
CA GLY A 989 -10.47 15.72 -0.48
C GLY A 989 -9.17 16.39 -0.93
N ILE A 990 -9.24 17.20 -2.00
CA ILE A 990 -8.07 17.96 -2.47
C ILE A 990 -7.85 19.19 -1.60
N THR A 991 -6.64 19.33 -1.03
CA THR A 991 -6.24 20.50 -0.24
C THR A 991 -5.39 21.48 -1.03
N GLU A 992 -4.63 21.00 -2.03
CA GLU A 992 -3.76 21.85 -2.84
C GLU A 992 -3.57 21.31 -4.26
N TYR A 993 -3.56 22.24 -5.22
CA TYR A 993 -2.98 22.04 -6.54
C TYR A 993 -1.72 22.86 -6.70
N GLN A 994 -0.73 22.28 -7.38
CA GLN A 994 0.46 22.98 -7.84
C GLN A 994 0.63 22.76 -9.35
N TYR A 995 1.11 23.76 -10.08
CA TYR A 995 1.38 23.62 -11.51
C TYR A 995 2.82 23.97 -11.87
N ARG A 996 3.32 23.34 -12.93
CA ARG A 996 4.64 23.55 -13.54
C ARG A 996 4.45 23.75 -15.05
N ILE A 997 5.30 24.57 -15.67
CA ILE A 997 5.34 24.75 -17.13
C ILE A 997 6.73 24.40 -17.63
N THR A 998 6.79 23.45 -18.54
CA THR A 998 8.02 22.98 -19.20
C THR A 998 7.98 23.27 -20.70
N LYS A 999 9.16 23.31 -21.32
CA LYS A 999 9.38 23.56 -22.74
C LYS A 999 9.77 22.26 -23.46
N ASP A 1000 9.29 22.07 -24.68
CA ASP A 1000 9.57 20.98 -25.64
C ASP A 1000 9.04 19.58 -25.26
N SER A 1001 8.95 19.26 -23.96
CA SER A 1001 8.25 18.07 -23.45
C SER A 1001 7.73 18.29 -22.03
N SER A 1002 6.87 17.40 -21.52
CA SER A 1002 6.38 17.44 -20.13
C SER A 1002 7.50 17.36 -19.07
N GLN A 1003 8.66 16.79 -19.44
CA GLN A 1003 9.89 16.74 -18.62
C GLN A 1003 11.00 17.69 -19.10
N GLY A 1004 10.74 18.53 -20.10
CA GLY A 1004 11.75 19.40 -20.70
C GLY A 1004 12.10 20.61 -19.83
N ALA A 1005 12.71 21.63 -20.44
CA ALA A 1005 13.26 22.75 -19.68
C ALA A 1005 12.19 23.48 -18.85
N ILE A 1006 12.42 23.61 -17.54
CA ILE A 1006 11.46 24.24 -16.63
C ILE A 1006 11.42 25.75 -16.86
N ILE A 1007 10.26 26.26 -17.29
CA ILE A 1007 9.98 27.69 -17.51
C ILE A 1007 9.28 28.29 -16.30
N ARG A 1008 8.42 27.48 -15.67
CA ARG A 1008 7.82 27.74 -14.36
C ARG A 1008 7.93 26.48 -13.53
N ASP A 1009 8.56 26.58 -12.38
CA ASP A 1009 8.58 25.49 -11.41
C ASP A 1009 7.27 25.41 -10.62
N TRP A 1010 7.10 24.34 -9.83
CA TRP A 1010 5.91 24.08 -9.03
C TRP A 1010 5.43 25.32 -8.27
N THR A 1011 4.25 25.79 -8.67
CA THR A 1011 3.60 26.99 -8.13
C THR A 1011 2.21 26.63 -7.64
N SER A 1012 1.92 26.93 -6.38
CA SER A 1012 0.62 26.65 -5.76
C SER A 1012 -0.52 27.50 -6.35
N THR A 1013 -1.66 26.87 -6.56
CA THR A 1013 -2.96 27.54 -6.77
C THR A 1013 -3.91 27.33 -5.60
N GLY A 1014 -3.47 26.71 -4.50
CA GLY A 1014 -4.39 26.22 -3.46
C GLY A 1014 -5.43 25.28 -4.06
N GLU A 1015 -6.69 25.37 -3.65
CA GLU A 1015 -7.77 24.53 -4.17
C GLU A 1015 -8.27 24.95 -5.58
N TYR A 1016 -7.77 26.06 -6.15
CA TYR A 1016 -8.21 26.51 -7.47
C TYR A 1016 -7.69 25.57 -8.56
N ASN A 1017 -8.61 25.10 -9.40
CA ASN A 1017 -8.34 24.11 -10.43
C ASN A 1017 -8.03 24.72 -11.81
N TYR A 1018 -7.51 25.94 -11.84
CA TYR A 1018 -7.14 26.66 -13.06
C TYR A 1018 -6.12 27.77 -12.79
N VAL A 1019 -5.38 28.19 -13.83
CA VAL A 1019 -4.45 29.32 -13.77
C VAL A 1019 -4.26 29.98 -15.14
N THR A 1020 -4.03 31.30 -15.15
CA THR A 1020 -3.40 32.02 -16.27
C THR A 1020 -2.00 32.42 -15.85
N ALA A 1021 -1.00 31.80 -16.44
CA ALA A 1021 0.40 31.88 -16.05
C ALA A 1021 1.17 32.81 -17.01
N ALA A 1022 1.77 33.89 -16.51
CA ALA A 1022 2.59 34.79 -17.33
C ALA A 1022 3.98 34.16 -17.62
N VAL A 1023 4.33 33.88 -18.87
CA VAL A 1023 5.56 33.16 -19.30
C VAL A 1023 6.09 33.78 -20.59
N ASN A 1024 7.42 33.81 -20.78
CA ASN A 1024 8.00 34.20 -22.06
C ASN A 1024 8.03 32.97 -22.98
N LEU A 1025 7.42 33.07 -24.15
CA LEU A 1025 7.22 31.95 -25.06
C LEU A 1025 7.91 32.20 -26.40
N GLU A 1026 8.43 31.14 -27.01
CA GLU A 1026 9.21 31.18 -28.25
C GLU A 1026 8.41 30.58 -29.43
N GLN A 1027 8.46 31.21 -30.60
CA GLN A 1027 7.77 30.71 -31.80
C GLN A 1027 8.20 29.29 -32.17
N GLY A 1028 7.23 28.46 -32.55
CA GLY A 1028 7.45 27.07 -32.97
C GLY A 1028 7.79 26.11 -31.82
N THR A 1029 7.78 26.59 -30.57
CA THR A 1029 8.05 25.80 -29.38
C THR A 1029 6.74 25.30 -28.76
N THR A 1030 6.73 24.06 -28.27
CA THR A 1030 5.62 23.48 -27.52
C THR A 1030 5.87 23.58 -26.01
N TYR A 1031 4.85 23.97 -25.24
CA TYR A 1031 4.91 24.07 -23.78
C TYR A 1031 3.88 23.16 -23.14
N TYR A 1032 4.16 22.63 -21.95
CA TYR A 1032 3.32 21.65 -21.28
C TYR A 1032 3.00 22.11 -19.85
N PHE A 1033 1.73 22.00 -19.45
CA PHE A 1033 1.38 22.09 -18.03
C PHE A 1033 1.58 20.72 -17.37
N SER A 1034 2.27 20.69 -16.23
CA SER A 1034 2.17 19.59 -15.27
C SER A 1034 1.39 20.09 -14.06
N VAL A 1035 0.45 19.31 -13.54
CA VAL A 1035 -0.36 19.67 -12.38
C VAL A 1035 -0.24 18.56 -11.35
N LYS A 1036 0.14 18.93 -10.13
CA LYS A 1036 0.14 18.08 -8.95
C LYS A 1036 -1.11 18.36 -8.13
N ALA A 1037 -1.90 17.35 -7.82
CA ALA A 1037 -2.97 17.39 -6.82
C ALA A 1037 -2.47 16.78 -5.51
N ILE A 1038 -2.80 17.39 -4.38
CA ILE A 1038 -2.41 16.97 -3.04
C ILE A 1038 -3.68 16.87 -2.20
N ASN A 1039 -3.95 15.71 -1.61
CA ASN A 1039 -5.13 15.48 -0.80
C ASN A 1039 -4.93 15.87 0.68
N GLY A 1040 -5.89 15.58 1.54
CA GLY A 1040 -5.83 15.86 2.98
C GLY A 1040 -4.79 15.02 3.71
N ALA A 1041 -4.47 13.83 3.20
CA ALA A 1041 -3.42 12.94 3.71
C ALA A 1041 -1.99 13.41 3.34
N GLY A 1042 -1.87 14.38 2.43
CA GLY A 1042 -0.59 14.80 1.86
C GLY A 1042 -0.09 13.90 0.74
N LEU A 1043 -0.92 12.96 0.26
CA LEU A 1043 -0.64 12.12 -0.89
C LEU A 1043 -0.83 12.91 -2.18
N GLU A 1044 -0.01 12.62 -3.18
CA GLU A 1044 0.04 13.41 -4.41
C GLU A 1044 -0.17 12.58 -5.68
N SER A 1045 -0.73 13.21 -6.70
CA SER A 1045 -0.79 12.68 -8.06
C SER A 1045 -0.50 13.78 -9.07
N ILE A 1046 0.12 13.42 -10.20
CA ILE A 1046 0.58 14.39 -11.21
C ILE A 1046 -0.02 14.06 -12.57
N GLY A 1047 -0.66 15.06 -13.18
CA GLY A 1047 -1.19 15.00 -14.54
C GLY A 1047 -0.49 15.99 -15.47
N TYR A 1048 -0.62 15.77 -16.78
CA TYR A 1048 0.05 16.56 -17.81
C TYR A 1048 -0.95 17.01 -18.89
N SER A 1049 -0.74 18.19 -19.47
CA SER A 1049 -1.46 18.58 -20.68
C SER A 1049 -0.86 17.90 -21.92
N ASP A 1050 -1.60 17.90 -23.03
CA ASP A 1050 -1.15 17.38 -24.33
C ASP A 1050 -0.15 18.30 -25.05
N GLY A 1051 0.01 19.53 -24.55
CA GLY A 1051 1.02 20.48 -24.96
C GLY A 1051 0.50 21.49 -25.97
N ILE A 1052 0.93 22.73 -25.81
CA ILE A 1052 0.49 23.87 -26.62
C ILE A 1052 1.65 24.49 -27.38
N THR A 1053 1.54 24.52 -28.71
CA THR A 1053 2.59 25.05 -29.58
C THR A 1053 2.37 26.54 -29.85
N VAL A 1054 3.40 27.35 -29.65
CA VAL A 1054 3.37 28.77 -30.00
C VAL A 1054 3.45 28.90 -31.51
N ASN A 1055 2.41 29.46 -32.11
CA ASN A 1055 2.36 29.72 -33.54
C ASN A 1055 1.58 31.00 -33.80
N TYR A 1056 2.28 32.14 -33.79
CA TYR A 1056 1.68 33.40 -34.23
C TYR A 1056 1.76 33.52 -35.76
N ASN A 1057 0.66 33.99 -36.35
CA ASN A 1057 0.56 34.23 -37.79
C ASN A 1057 1.36 35.50 -38.13
N PHE A 1058 2.49 35.36 -38.84
CA PHE A 1058 3.26 36.47 -39.36
C PHE A 1058 3.14 36.56 -40.88
N PHE A 1059 2.54 37.64 -41.38
CA PHE A 1059 2.39 37.86 -42.83
C PHE A 1059 2.57 39.31 -43.23
N VAL A 1060 2.81 39.51 -44.53
CA VAL A 1060 2.73 40.79 -45.22
C VAL A 1060 2.05 40.56 -46.57
N SER A 1061 1.24 41.50 -47.03
CA SER A 1061 0.55 41.45 -48.33
C SER A 1061 0.54 42.81 -48.99
N ILE A 1062 0.82 42.86 -50.30
CA ILE A 1062 0.65 44.06 -51.13
C ILE A 1062 -0.85 44.21 -51.44
N THR A 1063 -1.45 45.32 -51.05
CA THR A 1063 -2.87 45.62 -51.32
C THR A 1063 -3.06 46.55 -52.52
N SER A 1064 -1.99 47.23 -52.95
CA SER A 1064 -1.96 48.03 -54.18
C SER A 1064 -0.50 48.24 -54.59
N PRO A 1065 -0.16 48.21 -55.89
CA PRO A 1065 -1.00 47.88 -57.03
C PRO A 1065 -1.38 46.38 -57.09
N GLU A 1066 -2.45 46.05 -57.81
CA GLU A 1066 -2.85 44.65 -58.05
C GLU A 1066 -1.82 43.93 -58.94
N ASN A 1067 -1.70 42.60 -58.78
CA ASN A 1067 -0.81 41.82 -59.61
C ASN A 1067 -1.20 41.87 -61.10
N ASP A 1068 -0.20 42.04 -61.95
CA ASP A 1068 -0.27 42.23 -63.40
C ASP A 1068 -0.99 43.52 -63.86
N SER A 1069 -1.16 44.51 -62.97
CA SER A 1069 -1.77 45.79 -63.33
C SER A 1069 -0.88 46.66 -64.21
N TYR A 1070 -1.49 47.57 -64.97
CA TYR A 1070 -0.80 48.64 -65.69
C TYR A 1070 -0.70 49.86 -64.78
N VAL A 1071 0.45 50.52 -64.77
CA VAL A 1071 0.70 51.67 -63.88
C VAL A 1071 1.41 52.79 -64.62
N SER A 1072 1.01 54.04 -64.31
CA SER A 1072 1.56 55.26 -64.90
C SER A 1072 1.87 56.32 -63.84
N GLY A 1073 2.75 57.27 -64.18
CA GLY A 1073 3.11 58.40 -63.33
C GLY A 1073 3.70 58.02 -61.96
N ARG A 1074 2.98 58.34 -60.88
CA ARG A 1074 3.40 58.10 -59.49
C ARG A 1074 2.56 56.97 -58.90
N VAL A 1075 3.21 55.85 -58.58
CA VAL A 1075 2.56 54.64 -58.08
C VAL A 1075 2.77 54.54 -56.58
N LYS A 1076 1.68 54.35 -55.83
CA LYS A 1076 1.71 54.09 -54.39
C LYS A 1076 1.63 52.57 -54.18
N VAL A 1077 2.68 51.99 -53.61
CA VAL A 1077 2.69 50.60 -53.15
C VAL A 1077 2.21 50.58 -51.70
N GLU A 1078 1.08 49.96 -51.44
CA GLU A 1078 0.45 49.81 -50.12
C GLU A 1078 0.55 48.36 -49.65
N ALA A 1079 0.81 48.18 -48.36
CA ALA A 1079 0.95 46.87 -47.75
C ALA A 1079 0.19 46.76 -46.42
N GLU A 1080 -0.33 45.57 -46.13
CA GLU A 1080 -0.84 45.16 -44.82
C GLU A 1080 0.13 44.15 -44.20
N ALA A 1081 0.45 44.31 -42.92
CA ALA A 1081 1.37 43.44 -42.18
C ALA A 1081 0.81 43.12 -40.79
N TYR A 1082 1.03 41.90 -40.29
CA TYR A 1082 0.58 41.46 -38.96
C TYR A 1082 1.54 40.42 -38.39
N ALA A 1083 1.94 40.57 -37.12
CA ALA A 1083 2.85 39.67 -36.40
C ALA A 1083 2.37 39.34 -34.97
N GLY A 1084 1.05 39.22 -34.78
CA GLY A 1084 0.50 38.91 -33.44
C GLY A 1084 0.80 39.99 -32.40
N ASP A 1085 1.11 39.54 -31.17
CA ASP A 1085 1.42 40.40 -30.02
C ASP A 1085 2.86 40.99 -30.07
N ILE A 1086 3.71 40.52 -30.99
CA ILE A 1086 5.09 41.01 -31.17
C ILE A 1086 5.12 42.35 -31.92
N GLY A 1087 4.16 42.59 -32.81
CA GLY A 1087 4.12 43.82 -33.62
C GLY A 1087 5.12 43.83 -34.79
N ILE A 1088 4.98 44.83 -35.66
CA ILE A 1088 5.81 45.02 -36.86
C ILE A 1088 6.80 46.17 -36.60
N ASP A 1089 8.10 45.90 -36.79
CA ASP A 1089 9.16 46.92 -36.69
C ASP A 1089 9.14 47.82 -37.94
N GLU A 1090 9.29 47.22 -39.13
CA GLU A 1090 9.21 47.94 -40.41
C GLU A 1090 8.85 47.08 -41.62
N VAL A 1091 8.40 47.71 -42.71
CA VAL A 1091 8.18 47.09 -44.03
C VAL A 1091 9.09 47.75 -45.06
N GLU A 1092 9.98 46.99 -45.68
CA GLU A 1092 10.86 47.43 -46.77
C GLU A 1092 10.24 47.16 -48.14
N PHE A 1093 10.33 48.14 -49.05
CA PHE A 1093 9.74 48.09 -50.39
C PHE A 1093 10.84 48.08 -51.46
N PHE A 1094 10.64 47.29 -52.52
CA PHE A 1094 11.60 47.11 -53.62
C PHE A 1094 10.90 47.15 -54.98
N VAL A 1095 11.61 47.63 -56.00
CA VAL A 1095 11.25 47.48 -57.43
C VAL A 1095 12.45 46.90 -58.18
N ASP A 1096 12.27 45.76 -58.87
CA ASP A 1096 13.33 45.00 -59.56
C ASP A 1096 14.58 44.72 -58.71
N GLY A 1097 14.38 44.53 -57.40
CA GLY A 1097 15.45 44.30 -56.44
C GLY A 1097 16.18 45.57 -55.97
N GLY A 1098 15.85 46.75 -56.50
CA GLY A 1098 16.28 48.04 -55.95
C GLY A 1098 15.35 48.49 -54.83
N SER A 1099 15.88 48.72 -53.62
CA SER A 1099 15.10 49.24 -52.48
C SER A 1099 14.61 50.66 -52.76
N ILE A 1100 13.33 50.91 -52.51
CA ILE A 1100 12.69 52.24 -52.58
C ILE A 1100 12.38 52.81 -51.18
N GLY A 1101 12.79 52.12 -50.12
CA GLY A 1101 12.75 52.56 -48.71
C GLY A 1101 11.94 51.66 -47.78
N THR A 1102 12.10 51.86 -46.47
CA THR A 1102 11.36 51.16 -45.39
C THR A 1102 10.28 52.05 -44.80
N ASP A 1103 9.21 51.49 -44.21
CA ASP A 1103 8.14 52.17 -43.48
C ASP A 1103 7.84 51.49 -42.14
N SER A 1104 7.90 52.24 -41.04
CA SER A 1104 7.75 51.72 -39.67
C SER A 1104 6.45 52.16 -39.00
N SER A 1105 5.43 52.53 -39.77
CA SER A 1105 4.16 53.01 -39.24
C SER A 1105 3.00 52.62 -40.15
N ASP A 1106 2.08 51.82 -39.62
CA ASP A 1106 0.83 51.44 -40.28
C ASP A 1106 -0.06 52.68 -40.55
N PRO A 1107 -0.64 52.85 -41.75
CA PRO A 1107 -0.56 51.99 -42.94
C PRO A 1107 0.78 52.08 -43.68
N TYR A 1108 1.35 50.93 -44.03
CA TYR A 1108 2.65 50.83 -44.70
C TYR A 1108 2.54 51.16 -46.19
N TYR A 1109 3.30 52.14 -46.67
CA TYR A 1109 3.35 52.41 -48.10
C TYR A 1109 4.63 53.09 -48.57
N ARG A 1110 5.05 52.87 -49.81
CA ARG A 1110 6.08 53.68 -50.48
C ARG A 1110 5.63 54.06 -51.88
N ASN A 1111 6.23 55.12 -52.43
CA ASN A 1111 5.92 55.56 -53.79
C ASN A 1111 7.13 55.39 -54.69
N PHE A 1112 6.90 55.00 -55.94
CA PHE A 1112 7.90 55.08 -57.01
C PHE A 1112 7.33 55.82 -58.22
N TYR A 1113 8.21 56.25 -59.13
CA TYR A 1113 7.84 56.96 -60.35
C TYR A 1113 8.12 56.08 -61.56
N THR A 1114 7.12 55.90 -62.44
CA THR A 1114 7.24 55.06 -63.63
C THR A 1114 8.16 55.66 -64.69
N SER A 1115 8.51 56.95 -64.59
CA SER A 1115 9.42 57.65 -65.52
C SER A 1115 10.86 57.13 -65.49
N ASP A 1116 11.22 56.37 -64.46
CA ASP A 1116 12.55 55.78 -64.30
C ASP A 1116 12.70 54.43 -65.04
N PHE A 1117 11.62 53.94 -65.64
CA PHE A 1117 11.52 52.63 -66.27
C PHE A 1117 11.24 52.76 -67.77
N ALA A 1118 11.51 51.69 -68.54
CA ALA A 1118 11.21 51.69 -69.96
C ALA A 1118 9.69 51.63 -70.18
N LEU A 1119 9.24 52.12 -71.34
CA LEU A 1119 7.85 51.97 -71.75
C LEU A 1119 7.54 50.49 -72.07
N ASP A 1120 6.32 50.06 -71.76
CA ASP A 1120 5.80 48.71 -72.00
C ASP A 1120 6.60 47.59 -71.32
N SER A 1121 7.37 47.92 -70.27
CA SER A 1121 8.14 46.92 -69.52
C SER A 1121 7.45 46.47 -68.24
N THR A 1122 7.56 45.17 -67.97
CA THR A 1122 7.09 44.54 -66.73
C THR A 1122 8.16 44.65 -65.64
N HIS A 1123 7.74 45.03 -64.43
CA HIS A 1123 8.57 45.21 -63.24
C HIS A 1123 8.01 44.42 -62.07
N THR A 1124 8.90 43.92 -61.20
CA THR A 1124 8.50 43.20 -59.98
C THR A 1124 8.59 44.13 -58.77
N ILE A 1125 7.48 44.32 -58.08
CA ILE A 1125 7.42 44.97 -56.77
C ILE A 1125 7.51 43.86 -55.71
N LYS A 1126 8.43 44.02 -54.76
CA LYS A 1126 8.58 43.10 -53.62
C LYS A 1126 8.53 43.91 -52.33
N ILE A 1127 7.90 43.36 -51.30
CA ILE A 1127 7.95 43.90 -49.95
C ILE A 1127 8.49 42.86 -48.97
N ILE A 1128 9.16 43.32 -47.91
CA ILE A 1128 9.64 42.48 -46.80
C ILE A 1128 9.22 43.16 -45.50
N ALA A 1129 8.41 42.51 -44.67
CA ALA A 1129 8.11 42.98 -43.32
C ALA A 1129 9.08 42.36 -42.32
N TYR A 1130 9.50 43.13 -41.32
CA TYR A 1130 10.30 42.72 -40.17
C TYR A 1130 9.46 42.87 -38.90
N ASP A 1131 9.39 41.85 -38.05
CA ASP A 1131 8.78 41.96 -36.71
C ASP A 1131 9.79 42.50 -35.68
N GLU A 1132 9.34 42.83 -34.46
CA GLU A 1132 10.21 43.36 -33.40
C GLU A 1132 11.28 42.35 -32.91
N GLU A 1133 11.18 41.07 -33.29
CA GLU A 1133 12.18 40.02 -33.00
C GLU A 1133 13.16 39.78 -34.16
N GLY A 1134 12.95 40.45 -35.30
CA GLY A 1134 13.81 40.38 -36.48
C GLY A 1134 13.49 39.24 -37.45
N ASN A 1135 12.36 38.55 -37.30
CA ASN A 1135 11.86 37.62 -38.30
C ASN A 1135 11.36 38.38 -39.54
N THR A 1136 11.22 37.68 -40.68
CA THR A 1136 10.74 38.32 -41.92
C THR A 1136 9.58 37.62 -42.60
N ALA A 1137 8.62 38.39 -43.12
CA ALA A 1137 7.60 37.96 -44.09
C ALA A 1137 7.81 38.67 -45.42
N THR A 1138 7.37 38.09 -46.55
CA THR A 1138 7.60 38.65 -47.90
C THR A 1138 6.39 38.46 -48.79
N ASP A 1139 6.12 39.45 -49.64
CA ASP A 1139 5.16 39.37 -50.75
C ASP A 1139 5.68 40.07 -52.01
N SER A 1140 5.14 39.74 -53.17
CA SER A 1140 5.53 40.34 -54.45
C SER A 1140 4.42 40.32 -55.50
N VAL A 1141 4.34 41.39 -56.29
CA VAL A 1141 3.45 41.52 -57.45
C VAL A 1141 4.22 42.02 -58.67
N SER A 1142 3.73 41.72 -59.86
CA SER A 1142 4.25 42.28 -61.12
C SER A 1142 3.36 43.42 -61.61
N VAL A 1143 3.94 44.46 -62.19
CA VAL A 1143 3.21 45.56 -62.85
C VAL A 1143 3.82 45.90 -64.20
N THR A 1144 3.04 46.42 -65.13
CA THR A 1144 3.53 46.89 -66.44
C THR A 1144 3.48 48.41 -66.49
N VAL A 1145 4.60 49.04 -66.84
CA VAL A 1145 4.70 50.50 -66.96
C VAL A 1145 4.18 50.94 -68.33
N ASP A 1146 3.23 51.87 -68.31
CA ASP A 1146 2.68 52.53 -69.48
C ASP A 1146 2.54 54.03 -69.18
N ASN A 1147 3.11 54.86 -70.03
CA ASN A 1147 3.17 56.32 -69.86
C ASN A 1147 2.78 57.07 -71.14
N GLU A 1148 2.23 56.38 -72.14
CA GLU A 1148 1.80 57.00 -73.39
C GLU A 1148 0.28 57.12 -73.42
N ASP A 1149 -0.23 58.25 -73.94
CA ASP A 1149 -1.67 58.40 -74.16
C ASP A 1149 -2.06 57.60 -75.44
N PRO A 1150 -3.23 56.94 -75.46
CA PRO A 1150 -3.65 56.14 -76.61
C PRO A 1150 -3.94 57.01 -77.84
N GLU A 1151 -3.44 56.61 -79.02
CA GLU A 1151 -3.58 57.35 -80.26
C GLU A 1151 -4.88 56.99 -81.00
N ILE A 1152 -5.85 57.92 -81.02
CA ILE A 1152 -7.06 57.79 -81.84
C ILE A 1152 -6.77 58.10 -83.32
N SER A 1153 -7.04 57.13 -84.20
CA SER A 1153 -6.81 57.22 -85.64
C SER A 1153 -8.03 56.76 -86.45
N GLY A 1154 -8.11 57.15 -87.73
CA GLY A 1154 -9.13 56.63 -88.65
C GLY A 1154 -10.58 57.01 -88.31
N MET A 1155 -10.80 58.15 -87.65
CA MET A 1155 -12.14 58.56 -87.24
C MET A 1155 -13.04 58.93 -88.44
N GLU A 1156 -14.09 58.16 -88.64
CA GLU A 1156 -15.00 58.29 -89.79
C GLU A 1156 -16.47 58.28 -89.36
N ALA A 1157 -17.30 59.02 -90.09
CA ALA A 1157 -18.74 59.08 -89.90
C ALA A 1157 -19.46 58.56 -91.15
N THR A 1158 -20.17 57.44 -91.02
CA THR A 1158 -20.87 56.78 -92.13
C THR A 1158 -22.38 56.83 -91.91
N LEU A 1159 -23.09 57.55 -92.79
CA LEU A 1159 -24.56 57.58 -92.81
C LEU A 1159 -25.11 56.17 -93.08
N ARG A 1160 -26.01 55.68 -92.21
CA ARG A 1160 -26.65 54.36 -92.38
C ARG A 1160 -28.08 54.51 -92.93
N GLU A 1161 -28.88 55.42 -92.36
CA GLU A 1161 -30.23 55.79 -92.84
C GLU A 1161 -30.45 57.32 -92.79
N ASN A 1162 -31.62 57.82 -93.23
CA ASN A 1162 -31.92 59.28 -93.26
C ASN A 1162 -31.96 59.96 -91.87
N SER A 1163 -31.86 59.19 -90.78
CA SER A 1163 -31.85 59.66 -89.39
C SER A 1163 -30.84 58.93 -88.49
N SER A 1164 -29.81 58.27 -89.04
CA SER A 1164 -28.78 57.61 -88.25
C SER A 1164 -27.40 57.63 -88.90
N CYS A 1165 -26.35 57.66 -88.07
CA CYS A 1165 -24.96 57.70 -88.48
C CYS A 1165 -24.13 56.80 -87.56
N GLU A 1166 -23.23 56.03 -88.14
CA GLU A 1166 -22.24 55.27 -87.39
C GLU A 1166 -20.93 56.06 -87.36
N ILE A 1167 -20.33 56.18 -86.19
CA ILE A 1167 -19.01 56.77 -85.98
C ILE A 1167 -18.06 55.65 -85.60
N SER A 1168 -16.99 55.46 -86.37
CA SER A 1168 -15.98 54.43 -86.12
C SER A 1168 -14.57 55.00 -86.10
N TRP A 1169 -13.69 54.42 -85.30
CA TRP A 1169 -12.25 54.75 -85.26
C TRP A 1169 -11.45 53.55 -84.74
N THR A 1170 -10.13 53.67 -84.83
CA THR A 1170 -9.20 52.71 -84.25
C THR A 1170 -8.27 53.39 -83.25
N THR A 1171 -7.74 52.61 -82.33
CA THR A 1171 -6.65 52.99 -81.44
C THR A 1171 -5.45 52.06 -81.66
N ASP A 1172 -4.26 52.56 -81.38
CA ASP A 1172 -3.00 51.82 -81.41
C ASP A 1172 -2.92 50.74 -80.32
N GLU A 1173 -3.69 50.90 -79.24
CA GLU A 1173 -3.83 49.92 -78.17
C GLU A 1173 -5.29 49.69 -77.72
N PRO A 1174 -5.57 48.62 -76.95
CA PRO A 1174 -6.92 48.36 -76.44
C PRO A 1174 -7.37 49.39 -75.41
N VAL A 1175 -8.41 50.16 -75.74
CA VAL A 1175 -8.98 51.19 -74.86
C VAL A 1175 -10.46 50.98 -74.61
N THR A 1176 -10.97 51.55 -73.53
CA THR A 1176 -12.40 51.86 -73.39
C THR A 1176 -12.69 53.12 -74.19
N SER A 1177 -13.91 53.22 -74.74
CA SER A 1177 -14.25 54.30 -75.66
C SER A 1177 -15.48 55.08 -75.21
N ARG A 1178 -15.42 56.40 -75.36
CA ARG A 1178 -16.55 57.30 -75.11
C ARG A 1178 -16.69 58.28 -76.26
N LEU A 1179 -17.86 58.34 -76.87
CA LEU A 1179 -18.21 59.28 -77.93
C LEU A 1179 -19.21 60.31 -77.42
N THR A 1180 -18.85 61.58 -77.41
CA THR A 1180 -19.81 62.68 -77.21
C THR A 1180 -20.29 63.25 -78.55
N TYR A 1181 -21.55 63.65 -78.65
CA TYR A 1181 -22.12 64.22 -79.87
C TYR A 1181 -23.29 65.19 -79.62
N GLY A 1182 -23.56 66.09 -80.57
CA GLY A 1182 -24.69 67.01 -80.50
C GLY A 1182 -24.77 68.03 -81.64
N GLU A 1183 -25.85 68.82 -81.66
CA GLU A 1183 -26.11 69.84 -82.70
C GLU A 1183 -25.27 71.12 -82.53
N ALA A 1184 -24.71 71.32 -81.33
CA ALA A 1184 -23.76 72.37 -81.01
C ALA A 1184 -22.40 71.77 -80.62
N SER A 1185 -21.36 72.60 -80.64
CA SER A 1185 -20.01 72.19 -80.21
C SER A 1185 -19.93 71.80 -78.73
N SER A 1186 -20.99 72.01 -77.95
CA SER A 1186 -21.09 71.54 -76.56
C SER A 1186 -21.27 70.02 -76.44
N MET A 1187 -21.78 69.36 -77.50
CA MET A 1187 -21.93 67.89 -77.60
C MET A 1187 -22.62 67.25 -76.39
N ASP A 1188 -23.90 67.60 -76.20
CA ASP A 1188 -24.66 67.31 -74.96
C ASP A 1188 -25.06 65.82 -74.78
N ASN A 1189 -24.77 64.94 -75.74
CA ASN A 1189 -25.05 63.50 -75.64
C ASN A 1189 -23.74 62.70 -75.58
N ALA A 1190 -23.75 61.53 -74.94
CA ALA A 1190 -22.61 60.64 -74.85
C ALA A 1190 -23.01 59.17 -75.04
N LEU A 1191 -22.13 58.39 -75.65
CA LEU A 1191 -22.18 56.94 -75.75
C LEU A 1191 -20.85 56.38 -75.23
N GLU A 1192 -20.89 55.25 -74.54
CA GLU A 1192 -19.72 54.65 -73.86
C GLU A 1192 -19.69 53.14 -74.13
N ASP A 1193 -18.50 52.57 -74.30
CA ASP A 1193 -18.20 51.14 -74.40
C ASP A 1193 -16.97 50.85 -73.53
N ASP A 1194 -17.21 50.18 -72.41
CA ASP A 1194 -16.19 49.85 -71.42
C ASP A 1194 -15.34 48.63 -71.82
N ALA A 1195 -15.57 48.04 -73.00
CA ALA A 1195 -14.77 46.93 -73.47
C ALA A 1195 -13.48 47.41 -74.12
N LEU A 1196 -12.34 46.99 -73.56
CA LEU A 1196 -10.99 47.25 -74.08
C LEU A 1196 -10.81 46.64 -75.48
N LYS A 1197 -10.76 47.48 -76.51
CA LYS A 1197 -10.64 47.09 -77.93
C LYS A 1197 -9.79 48.10 -78.68
N THR A 1198 -9.27 47.71 -79.84
CA THR A 1198 -8.55 48.60 -80.77
C THR A 1198 -9.45 49.13 -81.89
N GLU A 1199 -10.65 48.58 -82.04
CA GLU A 1199 -11.64 48.97 -83.05
C GLU A 1199 -12.93 49.40 -82.33
N HIS A 1200 -13.38 50.61 -82.61
CA HIS A 1200 -14.50 51.25 -81.92
C HIS A 1200 -15.55 51.70 -82.91
N SER A 1201 -16.82 51.49 -82.57
CA SER A 1201 -17.94 51.98 -83.36
C SER A 1201 -19.14 52.28 -82.47
N PHE A 1202 -19.74 53.46 -82.67
CA PHE A 1202 -21.00 53.84 -82.07
C PHE A 1202 -22.02 54.22 -83.14
N THR A 1203 -23.24 53.71 -83.00
CA THR A 1203 -24.36 54.16 -83.83
C THR A 1203 -25.13 55.26 -83.10
N ILE A 1204 -25.29 56.40 -83.77
CA ILE A 1204 -26.12 57.51 -83.34
C ILE A 1204 -27.42 57.48 -84.13
N ASP A 1205 -28.54 57.32 -83.42
CA ASP A 1205 -29.88 57.31 -83.99
C ASP A 1205 -30.65 58.62 -83.70
N GLY A 1206 -31.75 58.84 -84.43
CA GLY A 1206 -32.65 59.97 -84.20
C GLY A 1206 -32.14 61.32 -84.73
N LEU A 1207 -31.18 61.30 -85.65
CA LEU A 1207 -30.63 62.51 -86.27
C LEU A 1207 -31.68 63.21 -87.15
N THR A 1208 -31.76 64.53 -87.03
CA THR A 1208 -32.68 65.35 -87.85
C THR A 1208 -32.06 65.62 -89.22
N GLN A 1209 -32.79 65.29 -90.29
CA GLN A 1209 -32.34 65.50 -91.66
C GLN A 1209 -32.05 66.98 -91.95
N GLY A 1210 -30.85 67.26 -92.47
CA GLY A 1210 -30.39 68.62 -92.80
C GLY A 1210 -29.74 69.38 -91.63
N THR A 1211 -29.68 68.78 -90.44
CA THR A 1211 -29.01 69.35 -89.26
C THR A 1211 -27.54 68.92 -89.20
N LYS A 1212 -26.66 69.83 -88.78
CA LYS A 1212 -25.22 69.55 -88.60
C LYS A 1212 -24.97 69.09 -87.17
N TYR A 1213 -24.27 67.96 -87.03
CA TYR A 1213 -23.85 67.41 -85.74
C TYR A 1213 -22.32 67.45 -85.61
N TYR A 1214 -21.83 67.60 -84.38
CA TYR A 1214 -20.42 67.49 -83.99
C TYR A 1214 -20.27 66.28 -83.08
N TYR A 1215 -19.11 65.62 -83.13
CA TYR A 1215 -18.78 64.48 -82.29
C TYR A 1215 -17.31 64.52 -81.85
N LYS A 1216 -16.99 63.87 -80.73
CA LYS A 1216 -15.64 63.72 -80.19
C LYS A 1216 -15.48 62.37 -79.49
N ALA A 1217 -14.41 61.65 -79.79
CA ALA A 1217 -14.05 60.42 -79.08
C ALA A 1217 -13.06 60.70 -77.96
N TYR A 1218 -13.18 59.91 -76.90
CA TYR A 1218 -12.26 59.77 -75.79
C TYR A 1218 -11.88 58.30 -75.73
N ALA A 1219 -10.59 58.06 -75.46
CA ALA A 1219 -9.99 56.75 -75.33
C ALA A 1219 -9.28 56.72 -73.96
N THR A 1220 -9.47 55.63 -73.22
CA THR A 1220 -8.80 55.37 -71.95
C THR A 1220 -8.25 53.96 -71.98
N ASP A 1221 -6.93 53.81 -71.93
CA ASP A 1221 -6.19 52.54 -71.89
C ASP A 1221 -6.32 51.85 -70.50
N ARG A 1222 -5.45 50.86 -70.24
CA ARG A 1222 -5.44 50.09 -68.98
C ARG A 1222 -4.72 50.79 -67.82
N ALA A 1223 -3.85 51.77 -68.11
CA ALA A 1223 -3.11 52.56 -67.14
C ALA A 1223 -3.90 53.81 -66.66
N GLY A 1224 -4.95 54.21 -67.39
CA GLY A 1224 -6.09 54.99 -66.89
C GLY A 1224 -6.25 56.42 -67.38
#